data_AF-A0AAU9JZC8-F1
#
_entry.id   AF-A0AAU9JZC8-F1
#
_cell.length_a   1.000
_cell.length_b   1.000
_cell.length_c   1.000
_cell.angle_alpha   90.00
_cell.angle_beta   90.00
_cell.angle_gamma   90.00
#
_symmetry.space_group_name_H-M   'P 1'
#
loop_
_entity.id
_entity.type
_entity.pdbx_description
1 polymer ?
#
loop_
_entity_poly.entity_id
_entity_poly.type
_entity_poly.pdbx_seq_one_letter_code
_entity_poly.pdbx_strand_id
1 'polypeptide(L)'
;MVKFTFFILYISLAFSLADLVTVELNENFHLSWIMNQTAITFTFNCSFDGWCGIGFNSGMINTDMIILIRENGLMQAWDSYSFKPQTPAQDSAISGCKNDIILESASFTGGIMLATITRLLNTQDPKCDIVLAPNMVTNFCFAYLDKPNLTKFTQHNMVGSGVLKLGTTQANAYFNNPPDIISVELDPNFLLSWVVEDEVNLVFTFNCSFDGWCGIGFNEAMTDTDMIILIRENSELMVWDAYSTTFQQPQLDTGIQGCQNNIIVKSTSFDNGQISATFSRLMDTGDNECDKVLVPDVPMKFCFAYLDEPNLTSFTKHSSVGSGILKIGTTQDSSYFMLNPELVTMQLDPNFSLSWLMNETDITFTFNCTFDGWCGIGFNQAMINTDMIIVTRINGTIQALDAYSIDYVPPNGDATIPGCENNIVLESSSFVDGKMLVTVTRPLNTGDTKCDKVLNPNMVTSFCYAYLDQPNLQAFNRHNHVGSGILKLGSTQGTSSYTQGGAETVSVELDPNFSLSWVMTETQVTFTFNCKFDGWCAIGFGHAMEDTDMIIVIRENGAFQAWDSYSSGYTTPSQDSSLKGCKNNANMINAEFTANKTMVVTVTRLLNTGDSKCDVVLKPNMITEFCFAYNSESDLTTFPIHNAVGMGKIKLGMTQADSYFHHGDDIDGALYENHGIYMTVMWLCVVQVGIMAIRYFKWSFMAYLIHALSGAVVIFFTLASVYIVYKKDKLGYDALSDKPRYHSRIGFYLCTLVLSQAVTGLFTKIWMMFKQDLSVLRVSRRIHTVIGWACLIPALVNLKYGWEIRQNDTNLHTVYVFYGVLCVVFAVLEIRHRFGHLFMPFIFNFKRKKINRKSTITADKEMQDTFIDKKGLNHSEILDEINIKKSQWVFLDEYVLDISGFMQNHPGGAYMLKDVIGEDVGKYINGCSSIGDGTFPYEHSQMAKNLAYSLVVGNIAKNCNIIKPIEGDTIDWSMTWEIVRKHNISQSTVCVELRSNAYEVREKPKGLEWMGKHFQVEAKIGLNVVRRYYSLVSANLYSWKKQIEAEGIKCEFNAAQYNESSTIGSLKLYIKHYPDGKMSDFIYNLDSNSTIKIKGPLGPGLALTQLSSGLYLGFAAGTGILPFLDLAYSIWNDHAPTGFCLFLYVSFRSKSEAFGLDLLEATQKKFSTHLVVHINIDGERIGGKINDDMLRSQVGSRGVSRVWVCGPSGFNRWIGKMVETQGISREKVMIL
;
A
#
# COMPACT_ATOMS: atom_id res chain seq x y z
N MET A 1 -6.26 -28.81 18.93
CA MET A 1 -7.69 -28.97 19.26
C MET A 1 -8.22 -27.60 19.63
N VAL A 2 -9.35 -27.18 19.05
CA VAL A 2 -9.84 -25.79 18.92
C VAL A 2 -9.13 -24.98 17.82
N LYS A 3 -9.58 -25.24 16.59
CA LYS A 3 -9.54 -24.43 15.34
C LYS A 3 -9.59 -25.37 14.14
N PHE A 4 -10.68 -26.13 14.02
CA PHE A 4 -11.00 -26.92 12.82
C PHE A 4 -12.52 -27.21 12.76
N THR A 5 -13.33 -26.22 13.12
CA THR A 5 -14.80 -26.33 13.20
C THR A 5 -15.46 -25.03 12.76
N PHE A 6 -14.96 -24.45 11.66
CA PHE A 6 -15.61 -23.32 10.97
C PHE A 6 -15.72 -23.54 9.45
N PHE A 7 -15.48 -24.76 8.98
CA PHE A 7 -15.49 -25.09 7.54
C PHE A 7 -16.55 -26.13 7.15
N ILE A 8 -17.43 -26.54 8.08
CA ILE A 8 -18.48 -27.56 7.85
C ILE A 8 -19.84 -27.06 8.39
N LEU A 9 -20.16 -25.79 8.14
CA LEU A 9 -21.53 -25.27 8.30
C LEU A 9 -21.99 -24.44 7.10
N TYR A 10 -21.24 -24.46 5.99
CA TYR A 10 -21.57 -23.75 4.75
C TYR A 10 -22.02 -24.70 3.62
N ILE A 11 -22.12 -26.00 3.90
CA ILE A 11 -22.49 -27.04 2.92
C ILE A 11 -23.67 -27.84 3.48
N SER A 12 -24.80 -27.14 3.66
CA SER A 12 -26.13 -27.76 3.77
C SER A 12 -27.28 -26.83 3.36
N LEU A 13 -26.98 -25.69 2.72
CA LEU A 13 -27.96 -24.76 2.12
C LEU A 13 -27.69 -24.56 0.62
N ALA A 14 -27.11 -25.58 -0.02
CA ALA A 14 -26.91 -25.63 -1.47
C ALA A 14 -28.02 -26.47 -2.13
N PHE A 15 -29.26 -26.07 -1.90
CA PHE A 15 -30.41 -26.40 -2.77
C PHE A 15 -31.15 -25.08 -3.07
N SER A 16 -31.06 -24.66 -4.34
CA SER A 16 -31.70 -23.52 -5.04
C SER A 16 -31.63 -22.11 -4.39
N LEU A 17 -30.58 -21.35 -4.73
CA LEU A 17 -30.60 -19.87 -4.75
C LEU A 17 -30.74 -19.33 -6.19
N ALA A 18 -30.98 -20.18 -7.18
CA ALA A 18 -31.10 -19.80 -8.58
C ALA A 18 -32.52 -19.33 -8.96
N ASP A 19 -33.55 -19.67 -8.16
CA ASP A 19 -34.96 -19.45 -8.50
C ASP A 19 -35.69 -18.50 -7.52
N LEU A 20 -34.99 -17.89 -6.57
CA LEU A 20 -35.59 -16.94 -5.61
C LEU A 20 -35.80 -15.58 -6.29
N VAL A 21 -37.06 -15.16 -6.38
CA VAL A 21 -37.47 -13.84 -6.91
C VAL A 21 -37.81 -12.93 -5.74
N THR A 22 -37.37 -11.66 -5.77
CA THR A 22 -37.65 -10.67 -4.73
C THR A 22 -38.16 -9.36 -5.33
N VAL A 23 -39.25 -8.83 -4.78
CA VAL A 23 -39.75 -7.49 -5.08
C VAL A 23 -39.85 -6.66 -3.80
N GLU A 24 -39.52 -5.38 -3.93
CA GLU A 24 -39.74 -4.40 -2.87
C GLU A 24 -41.16 -3.85 -2.98
N LEU A 25 -41.97 -4.07 -1.95
CA LEU A 25 -43.31 -3.47 -1.84
C LEU A 25 -43.20 -2.08 -1.22
N ASN A 26 -42.34 -1.95 -0.20
CA ASN A 26 -41.81 -0.68 0.31
C ASN A 26 -40.51 -0.91 1.10
N GLU A 27 -39.93 0.18 1.61
CA GLU A 27 -38.68 0.20 2.40
C GLU A 27 -38.63 -0.75 3.62
N ASN A 28 -39.78 -1.17 4.15
CA ASN A 28 -39.89 -2.00 5.35
C ASN A 28 -40.49 -3.38 5.09
N PHE A 29 -40.93 -3.66 3.86
CA PHE A 29 -41.63 -4.88 3.48
C PHE A 29 -41.16 -5.37 2.10
N HIS A 30 -40.32 -6.40 2.12
CA HIS A 30 -39.89 -7.13 0.93
C HIS A 30 -40.64 -8.47 0.84
N LEU A 31 -41.14 -8.76 -0.35
CA LEU A 31 -41.79 -10.02 -0.65
C LEU A 31 -40.90 -10.82 -1.61
N SER A 32 -40.59 -12.05 -1.25
CA SER A 32 -39.88 -12.97 -2.15
C SER A 32 -40.70 -14.23 -2.40
N TRP A 33 -40.46 -14.92 -3.51
CA TRP A 33 -41.08 -16.21 -3.76
C TRP A 33 -40.22 -17.15 -4.61
N ILE A 34 -40.53 -18.43 -4.49
CA ILE A 34 -40.11 -19.48 -5.41
C ILE A 34 -41.38 -20.17 -5.91
N MET A 35 -41.48 -20.34 -7.23
CA MET A 35 -42.65 -20.96 -7.86
C MET A 35 -42.24 -22.22 -8.62
N ASN A 36 -42.98 -23.31 -8.45
CA ASN A 36 -42.85 -24.53 -9.24
C ASN A 36 -44.15 -24.78 -10.03
N GLN A 37 -44.27 -25.95 -10.69
CA GLN A 37 -45.43 -26.25 -11.53
C GLN A 37 -46.77 -26.39 -10.78
N THR A 38 -46.76 -26.56 -9.45
CA THR A 38 -47.96 -26.85 -8.66
C THR A 38 -48.17 -25.92 -7.46
N ALA A 39 -47.13 -25.26 -6.95
CA ALA A 39 -47.16 -24.46 -5.74
C ALA A 39 -46.25 -23.23 -5.83
N ILE A 40 -46.58 -22.22 -5.01
CA ILE A 40 -45.76 -21.04 -4.76
C ILE A 40 -45.43 -20.95 -3.27
N THR A 41 -44.18 -20.66 -2.97
CA THR A 41 -43.69 -20.42 -1.60
C THR A 41 -43.27 -18.96 -1.47
N PHE A 42 -44.04 -18.19 -0.69
CA PHE A 42 -43.75 -16.80 -0.36
C PHE A 42 -42.84 -16.70 0.87
N THR A 43 -41.94 -15.73 0.86
CA THR A 43 -41.12 -15.33 2.01
C THR A 43 -41.37 -13.86 2.30
N PHE A 44 -41.90 -13.60 3.50
CA PHE A 44 -42.17 -12.28 4.03
C PHE A 44 -40.95 -11.83 4.83
N ASN A 45 -40.33 -10.73 4.42
CA ASN A 45 -39.21 -10.11 5.11
C ASN A 45 -39.60 -8.69 5.52
N CYS A 46 -39.91 -8.51 6.82
CA CYS A 46 -40.50 -7.30 7.35
C CYS A 46 -39.65 -6.72 8.50
N SER A 47 -39.27 -5.45 8.40
CA SER A 47 -38.41 -4.75 9.38
C SER A 47 -39.20 -4.06 10.50
N PHE A 48 -40.25 -4.71 11.03
CA PHE A 48 -41.13 -4.17 12.07
C PHE A 48 -41.73 -5.26 12.98
N ASP A 49 -42.39 -4.89 14.07
CA ASP A 49 -43.06 -5.81 15.00
C ASP A 49 -44.58 -5.60 14.99
N GLY A 50 -45.37 -6.58 14.55
CA GLY A 50 -46.83 -6.46 14.53
C GLY A 50 -47.51 -7.42 13.56
N TRP A 51 -48.08 -6.91 12.47
CA TRP A 51 -48.67 -7.75 11.41
C TRP A 51 -48.42 -7.17 10.02
N CYS A 52 -48.35 -8.03 9.00
CA CYS A 52 -48.28 -7.66 7.59
C CYS A 52 -49.15 -8.58 6.74
N GLY A 53 -49.65 -8.10 5.62
CA GLY A 53 -50.46 -8.90 4.71
C GLY A 53 -50.35 -8.46 3.27
N ILE A 54 -50.59 -9.40 2.36
CA ILE A 54 -50.66 -9.19 0.91
C ILE A 54 -52.02 -9.66 0.41
N GLY A 55 -52.51 -9.07 -0.67
CA GLY A 55 -53.76 -9.45 -1.31
C GLY A 55 -53.71 -9.32 -2.82
N PHE A 56 -54.45 -10.20 -3.51
CA PHE A 56 -54.43 -10.30 -4.97
C PHE A 56 -55.57 -9.51 -5.63
N ASN A 57 -55.67 -8.22 -5.27
CA ASN A 57 -56.56 -7.24 -5.92
C ASN A 57 -56.05 -5.81 -5.63
N SER A 58 -56.68 -4.78 -6.21
CA SER A 58 -56.29 -3.37 -6.05
C SER A 58 -56.62 -2.78 -4.67
N GLY A 59 -57.35 -3.50 -3.82
CA GLY A 59 -57.81 -3.05 -2.51
C GLY A 59 -58.33 -4.19 -1.63
N MET A 60 -59.14 -3.88 -0.61
CA MET A 60 -59.63 -4.88 0.35
C MET A 60 -60.98 -5.54 -0.01
N ILE A 61 -61.70 -5.04 -1.02
CA ILE A 61 -63.04 -5.54 -1.35
C ILE A 61 -62.91 -6.72 -2.31
N ASN A 62 -63.52 -7.85 -1.97
CA ASN A 62 -63.48 -9.11 -2.73
C ASN A 62 -62.05 -9.54 -3.05
N THR A 63 -61.26 -9.78 -2.01
CA THR A 63 -59.81 -9.97 -2.15
C THR A 63 -59.34 -11.16 -1.31
N ASP A 64 -58.64 -12.08 -1.98
CA ASP A 64 -57.82 -13.17 -1.43
C ASP A 64 -56.58 -12.56 -0.75
N MET A 65 -56.33 -12.90 0.51
CA MET A 65 -55.27 -12.34 1.33
C MET A 65 -54.51 -13.38 2.16
N ILE A 66 -53.20 -13.18 2.25
CA ILE A 66 -52.32 -13.89 3.17
C ILE A 66 -51.84 -12.90 4.24
N ILE A 67 -52.14 -13.18 5.50
CA ILE A 67 -51.83 -12.29 6.63
C ILE A 67 -50.89 -13.00 7.60
N LEU A 68 -49.74 -12.37 7.88
CA LEU A 68 -48.79 -12.79 8.90
C LEU A 68 -48.94 -11.88 10.13
N ILE A 69 -49.17 -12.47 11.30
CA ILE A 69 -49.40 -11.74 12.55
C ILE A 69 -48.54 -12.29 13.70
N ARG A 70 -47.95 -11.38 14.49
CA ARG A 70 -47.30 -11.68 15.75
C ARG A 70 -48.17 -11.24 16.92
N GLU A 71 -49.00 -12.14 17.42
CA GLU A 71 -49.91 -11.87 18.54
C GLU A 71 -49.41 -12.56 19.81
N ASN A 72 -49.32 -11.82 20.92
CA ASN A 72 -48.80 -12.31 22.20
C ASN A 72 -47.42 -13.00 22.10
N GLY A 73 -46.58 -12.57 21.15
CA GLY A 73 -45.25 -13.12 20.90
C GLY A 73 -45.21 -14.39 20.05
N LEU A 74 -46.35 -14.90 19.59
CA LEU A 74 -46.45 -16.06 18.70
C LEU A 74 -46.72 -15.60 17.26
N MET A 75 -45.96 -16.13 16.31
CA MET A 75 -46.14 -15.90 14.88
C MET A 75 -47.21 -16.85 14.33
N GLN A 76 -48.19 -16.31 13.61
CA GLN A 76 -49.25 -17.05 12.93
C GLN A 76 -49.42 -16.53 11.51
N ALA A 77 -49.82 -17.40 10.58
CA ALA A 77 -50.23 -17.03 9.23
C ALA A 77 -51.69 -17.41 9.02
N TRP A 78 -52.45 -16.50 8.41
CA TRP A 78 -53.87 -16.65 8.16
C TRP A 78 -54.14 -16.56 6.66
N ASP A 79 -54.87 -17.55 6.16
CA ASP A 79 -55.54 -17.51 4.87
C ASP A 79 -56.88 -16.81 5.05
N SER A 80 -57.12 -15.74 4.30
CA SER A 80 -58.25 -14.85 4.59
C SER A 80 -58.84 -14.22 3.35
N TYR A 81 -60.17 -14.10 3.35
CA TYR A 81 -60.91 -13.38 2.34
C TYR A 81 -61.64 -12.17 2.92
N SER A 82 -61.64 -11.08 2.17
CA SER A 82 -62.33 -9.85 2.56
C SER A 82 -63.46 -9.51 1.58
N PHE A 83 -64.71 -9.49 2.06
CA PHE A 83 -65.89 -9.12 1.28
C PHE A 83 -66.15 -7.60 1.21
N LYS A 84 -65.62 -6.85 2.17
CA LYS A 84 -65.87 -5.40 2.36
C LYS A 84 -64.74 -4.80 3.21
N PRO A 85 -64.58 -3.47 3.29
CA PRO A 85 -63.45 -2.83 3.99
C PRO A 85 -63.61 -2.90 5.52
N GLN A 86 -63.43 -4.10 6.06
CA GLN A 86 -63.40 -4.44 7.49
C GLN A 86 -62.33 -5.51 7.71
N THR A 87 -62.15 -5.95 8.96
CA THR A 87 -61.28 -7.09 9.27
C THR A 87 -61.58 -8.30 8.37
N PRO A 88 -60.60 -8.81 7.60
CA PRO A 88 -60.78 -10.00 6.75
C PRO A 88 -61.19 -11.21 7.58
N ALA A 89 -62.03 -12.06 7.01
CA ALA A 89 -62.44 -13.31 7.66
C ALA A 89 -61.49 -14.42 7.23
N GLN A 90 -61.00 -15.22 8.17
CA GLN A 90 -60.21 -16.39 7.83
C GLN A 90 -61.06 -17.38 7.04
N ASP A 91 -60.46 -18.05 6.07
CA ASP A 91 -61.21 -18.89 5.12
C ASP A 91 -61.90 -20.07 5.79
N SER A 92 -61.29 -20.61 6.85
CA SER A 92 -61.91 -21.62 7.72
C SER A 92 -63.23 -21.19 8.37
N ALA A 93 -63.51 -19.89 8.47
CA ALA A 93 -64.75 -19.32 9.00
C ALA A 93 -65.79 -18.98 7.91
N ILE A 94 -65.45 -19.15 6.63
CA ILE A 94 -66.31 -18.84 5.48
C ILE A 94 -66.86 -20.15 4.90
N SER A 95 -68.18 -20.30 4.86
CA SER A 95 -68.82 -21.51 4.33
C SER A 95 -68.46 -21.73 2.85
N GLY A 96 -67.82 -22.86 2.56
CA GLY A 96 -67.35 -23.23 1.23
C GLY A 96 -65.91 -22.87 0.93
N CYS A 97 -65.19 -22.22 1.87
CA CYS A 97 -63.77 -21.93 1.72
C CYS A 97 -62.89 -22.76 2.66
N LYS A 98 -61.59 -22.87 2.35
CA LYS A 98 -60.62 -23.68 3.11
C LYS A 98 -59.34 -22.89 3.37
N ASN A 99 -58.63 -23.29 4.44
CA ASN A 99 -57.28 -22.78 4.68
C ASN A 99 -56.30 -23.64 3.88
N ASP A 100 -55.73 -23.07 2.82
CA ASP A 100 -54.90 -23.74 1.84
C ASP A 100 -53.44 -23.22 1.85
N ILE A 101 -53.05 -22.52 2.93
CA ILE A 101 -51.66 -22.11 3.20
C ILE A 101 -50.99 -22.97 4.29
N ILE A 102 -49.67 -23.13 4.17
CA ILE A 102 -48.82 -23.80 5.16
C ILE A 102 -47.73 -22.83 5.60
N LEU A 103 -47.62 -22.58 6.92
CA LEU A 103 -46.52 -21.83 7.51
C LEU A 103 -45.31 -22.75 7.75
N GLU A 104 -44.30 -22.65 6.91
CA GLU A 104 -43.11 -23.52 6.93
C GLU A 104 -42.11 -23.12 8.02
N SER A 105 -41.89 -21.81 8.16
CA SER A 105 -41.01 -21.26 9.18
C SER A 105 -41.43 -19.84 9.56
N ALA A 106 -41.20 -19.46 10.82
CA ALA A 106 -41.39 -18.09 11.29
C ALA A 106 -40.37 -17.78 12.38
N SER A 107 -39.78 -16.58 12.32
CA SER A 107 -38.86 -16.09 13.34
C SER A 107 -39.01 -14.59 13.52
N PHE A 108 -38.71 -14.13 14.74
CA PHE A 108 -38.60 -12.72 15.06
C PHE A 108 -37.30 -12.47 15.81
N THR A 109 -36.32 -11.85 15.14
CA THR A 109 -34.98 -11.59 15.71
C THR A 109 -34.56 -10.17 15.34
N GLY A 110 -34.17 -9.38 16.34
CA GLY A 110 -33.60 -8.05 16.12
C GLY A 110 -34.56 -7.03 15.46
N GLY A 111 -35.88 -7.19 15.65
CA GLY A 111 -36.88 -6.31 15.03
C GLY A 111 -37.31 -6.71 13.61
N ILE A 112 -36.83 -7.86 13.11
CA ILE A 112 -37.18 -8.38 11.79
C ILE A 112 -38.13 -9.57 11.96
N MET A 113 -39.32 -9.48 11.37
CA MET A 113 -40.25 -10.59 11.16
C MET A 113 -39.92 -11.28 9.84
N LEU A 114 -39.51 -12.55 9.92
CA LEU A 114 -39.23 -13.39 8.76
C LEU A 114 -40.12 -14.62 8.81
N ALA A 115 -40.92 -14.85 7.77
CA ALA A 115 -41.76 -16.04 7.65
C ALA A 115 -41.84 -16.58 6.23
N THR A 116 -41.94 -17.90 6.10
CA THR A 116 -42.09 -18.61 4.81
C THR A 116 -43.42 -19.34 4.78
N ILE A 117 -44.24 -19.06 3.77
CA ILE A 117 -45.60 -19.57 3.61
C ILE A 117 -45.75 -20.20 2.22
N THR A 118 -46.27 -21.43 2.15
CA THR A 118 -46.50 -22.16 0.90
C THR A 118 -48.00 -22.30 0.63
N ARG A 119 -48.43 -22.08 -0.62
CA ARG A 119 -49.79 -22.39 -1.12
C ARG A 119 -49.76 -23.05 -2.50
N LEU A 120 -50.80 -23.82 -2.83
CA LEU A 120 -50.97 -24.35 -4.18
C LEU A 120 -51.28 -23.22 -5.17
N LEU A 121 -50.85 -23.37 -6.42
CA LEU A 121 -51.20 -22.43 -7.50
C LEU A 121 -52.70 -22.44 -7.80
N ASN A 122 -53.34 -23.60 -7.65
CA ASN A 122 -54.79 -23.76 -7.71
C ASN A 122 -55.25 -24.55 -6.48
N THR A 123 -55.95 -23.88 -5.57
CA THR A 123 -56.43 -24.44 -4.29
C THR A 123 -57.74 -25.21 -4.43
N GLN A 124 -58.39 -25.16 -5.60
CA GLN A 124 -59.75 -25.69 -5.84
C GLN A 124 -60.83 -24.98 -4.99
N ASP A 125 -60.56 -23.75 -4.58
CA ASP A 125 -61.48 -22.87 -3.84
C ASP A 125 -61.73 -21.56 -4.61
N PRO A 126 -62.52 -21.57 -5.69
CA PRO A 126 -62.74 -20.39 -6.52
C PRO A 126 -63.57 -19.30 -5.84
N LYS A 127 -64.08 -19.54 -4.63
CA LYS A 127 -64.92 -18.60 -3.91
C LYS A 127 -64.07 -17.60 -3.12
N CYS A 128 -62.99 -18.08 -2.51
CA CYS A 128 -62.09 -17.25 -1.71
C CYS A 128 -60.72 -17.06 -2.37
N ASP A 129 -60.23 -18.02 -3.16
CA ASP A 129 -58.87 -17.95 -3.71
C ASP A 129 -58.80 -17.62 -5.20
N ILE A 130 -57.79 -16.84 -5.55
CA ILE A 130 -57.38 -16.67 -6.94
C ILE A 130 -56.48 -17.82 -7.39
N VAL A 131 -56.66 -18.28 -8.63
CA VAL A 131 -55.71 -19.19 -9.26
C VAL A 131 -54.48 -18.39 -9.70
N LEU A 132 -53.31 -18.77 -9.19
CA LEU A 132 -52.03 -18.15 -9.54
C LEU A 132 -51.35 -18.94 -10.65
N ALA A 133 -50.75 -18.23 -11.62
CA ALA A 133 -50.02 -18.86 -12.72
C ALA A 133 -48.62 -18.25 -12.91
N PRO A 134 -47.65 -19.02 -13.45
CA PRO A 134 -46.34 -18.50 -13.82
C PRO A 134 -46.43 -17.29 -14.75
N ASN A 135 -45.74 -16.20 -14.41
CA ASN A 135 -45.73 -14.91 -15.11
C ASN A 135 -47.10 -14.17 -15.16
N MET A 136 -48.06 -14.56 -14.31
CA MET A 136 -49.34 -13.88 -14.19
C MET A 136 -49.16 -12.42 -13.76
N VAL A 137 -49.85 -11.51 -14.44
CA VAL A 137 -49.97 -10.10 -14.06
C VAL A 137 -51.31 -9.92 -13.38
N THR A 138 -51.32 -9.41 -12.15
CA THR A 138 -52.54 -9.22 -11.34
C THR A 138 -52.50 -7.90 -10.59
N ASN A 139 -53.67 -7.34 -10.33
CA ASN A 139 -53.81 -6.30 -9.32
C ASN A 139 -53.41 -6.87 -7.95
N PHE A 140 -52.72 -6.06 -7.16
CA PHE A 140 -52.08 -6.48 -5.93
C PHE A 140 -52.11 -5.35 -4.89
N CYS A 141 -52.30 -5.71 -3.63
CA CYS A 141 -52.30 -4.80 -2.50
C CYS A 141 -51.51 -5.38 -1.33
N PHE A 142 -51.01 -4.52 -0.45
CA PHE A 142 -50.34 -4.91 0.79
C PHE A 142 -50.62 -3.92 1.90
N ALA A 143 -50.53 -4.38 3.15
CA ALA A 143 -50.70 -3.55 4.34
C ALA A 143 -49.90 -4.09 5.51
N TYR A 144 -49.53 -3.23 6.45
CA TYR A 144 -48.95 -3.64 7.72
C TYR A 144 -49.25 -2.68 8.87
N LEU A 145 -49.04 -3.17 10.09
CA LEU A 145 -49.00 -2.40 11.33
C LEU A 145 -47.71 -2.72 12.08
N ASP A 146 -46.91 -1.68 12.31
CA ASP A 146 -45.83 -1.73 13.29
C ASP A 146 -46.37 -1.35 14.68
N LYS A 147 -46.60 -2.34 15.52
CA LYS A 147 -47.03 -2.20 16.91
C LYS A 147 -46.53 -3.38 17.77
N PRO A 148 -45.47 -3.20 18.55
CA PRO A 148 -45.01 -4.20 19.51
C PRO A 148 -46.10 -4.60 20.52
N ASN A 149 -46.13 -5.88 20.88
CA ASN A 149 -47.13 -6.48 21.80
C ASN A 149 -48.57 -6.33 21.32
N LEU A 150 -48.82 -6.59 20.03
CA LEU A 150 -50.15 -6.62 19.47
C LEU A 150 -51.04 -7.65 20.20
N THR A 151 -52.19 -7.19 20.69
CA THR A 151 -53.17 -8.01 21.42
C THR A 151 -54.46 -8.27 20.64
N LYS A 152 -54.68 -7.55 19.52
CA LYS A 152 -55.79 -7.74 18.57
C LYS A 152 -55.45 -7.18 17.18
N PHE A 153 -55.83 -7.92 16.14
CA PHE A 153 -55.82 -7.45 14.75
C PHE A 153 -56.98 -6.45 14.51
N THR A 154 -56.67 -5.17 14.30
CA THR A 154 -57.71 -4.10 14.24
C THR A 154 -57.45 -2.98 13.22
N GLN A 155 -56.20 -2.53 13.06
CA GLN A 155 -55.84 -1.41 12.18
C GLN A 155 -54.48 -1.66 11.48
N HIS A 156 -54.20 -0.92 10.41
CA HIS A 156 -52.89 -0.81 9.75
C HIS A 156 -52.40 0.65 9.79
N ASN A 157 -51.09 0.87 9.78
CA ASN A 157 -50.50 2.22 9.64
C ASN A 157 -49.95 2.49 8.24
N MET A 158 -49.79 1.45 7.41
CA MET A 158 -49.32 1.55 6.02
C MET A 158 -50.14 0.63 5.11
N VAL A 159 -50.39 1.11 3.89
CA VAL A 159 -51.09 0.40 2.80
C VAL A 159 -50.47 0.80 1.46
N GLY A 160 -50.42 -0.13 0.51
CA GLY A 160 -50.03 0.14 -0.88
C GLY A 160 -50.76 -0.77 -1.86
N SER A 161 -50.86 -0.35 -3.12
CA SER A 161 -51.47 -1.12 -4.20
C SER A 161 -50.81 -0.85 -5.55
N GLY A 162 -50.96 -1.80 -6.47
CA GLY A 162 -50.36 -1.77 -7.81
C GLY A 162 -50.61 -3.07 -8.59
N VAL A 163 -49.82 -3.32 -9.60
CA VAL A 163 -49.92 -4.45 -10.53
C VAL A 163 -48.69 -5.33 -10.38
N LEU A 164 -48.85 -6.52 -9.80
CA LEU A 164 -47.76 -7.47 -9.58
C LEU A 164 -47.67 -8.48 -10.73
N LYS A 165 -46.47 -8.67 -11.29
CA LYS A 165 -46.15 -9.81 -12.17
C LYS A 165 -45.43 -10.91 -11.38
N LEU A 166 -46.05 -12.09 -11.27
CA LEU A 166 -45.51 -13.28 -10.60
C LEU A 166 -44.52 -14.03 -11.50
N GLY A 167 -43.34 -13.43 -11.73
CA GLY A 167 -42.29 -14.02 -12.55
C GLY A 167 -41.70 -15.31 -11.96
N THR A 168 -41.26 -16.22 -12.83
CA THR A 168 -40.46 -17.40 -12.44
C THR A 168 -38.96 -17.09 -12.31
N THR A 169 -38.54 -15.89 -12.73
CA THR A 169 -37.17 -15.38 -12.60
C THR A 169 -37.23 -13.89 -12.25
N GLN A 170 -36.16 -13.35 -11.65
CA GLN A 170 -36.09 -11.95 -11.23
C GLN A 170 -36.38 -10.96 -12.37
N ALA A 171 -35.97 -11.28 -13.61
CA ALA A 171 -36.18 -10.42 -14.78
C ALA A 171 -37.65 -10.33 -15.22
N ASN A 172 -38.51 -11.26 -14.80
CA ASN A 172 -39.91 -11.35 -15.23
C ASN A 172 -40.90 -10.99 -14.11
N ALA A 173 -40.46 -10.36 -13.03
CA ALA A 173 -41.30 -9.94 -11.91
C ALA A 173 -41.22 -8.42 -11.70
N TYR A 174 -42.36 -7.76 -11.46
CA TYR A 174 -42.45 -6.31 -11.23
C TYR A 174 -43.71 -5.91 -10.44
N PHE A 175 -43.78 -4.65 -10.02
CA PHE A 175 -44.96 -3.98 -9.44
C PHE A 175 -45.22 -2.58 -10.13
N ASN A 176 -46.21 -2.44 -11.07
CA ASN A 176 -46.74 -1.31 -11.98
C ASN A 176 -46.05 -0.96 -13.36
N ASN A 177 -46.71 -0.82 -14.58
CA ASN A 177 -47.56 0.26 -15.27
C ASN A 177 -48.53 -0.15 -16.50
N PRO A 178 -49.57 0.65 -16.97
CA PRO A 178 -50.50 0.47 -18.17
C PRO A 178 -50.39 1.50 -19.39
N PRO A 179 -51.13 1.42 -20.57
CA PRO A 179 -50.87 2.20 -21.82
C PRO A 179 -51.47 3.64 -21.90
N ASP A 180 -50.79 4.52 -22.65
CA ASP A 180 -50.91 6.00 -22.58
C ASP A 180 -51.98 6.63 -23.51
N ILE A 181 -52.86 7.47 -22.98
CA ILE A 181 -53.69 8.41 -23.76
C ILE A 181 -52.84 9.63 -24.09
N ILE A 182 -52.80 10.00 -25.38
CA ILE A 182 -51.90 11.03 -25.88
C ILE A 182 -52.68 12.29 -26.22
N SER A 183 -52.16 13.46 -25.87
CA SER A 183 -52.81 14.75 -26.08
C SER A 183 -51.81 15.84 -26.46
N VAL A 184 -52.23 16.72 -27.36
CA VAL A 184 -51.46 17.88 -27.82
C VAL A 184 -52.40 19.08 -27.92
N GLU A 185 -51.98 20.20 -27.33
CA GLU A 185 -52.69 21.47 -27.42
C GLU A 185 -52.37 22.15 -28.75
N LEU A 186 -53.38 22.36 -29.60
CA LEU A 186 -53.21 23.08 -30.88
C LEU A 186 -53.35 24.60 -30.67
N ASP A 187 -54.27 24.97 -29.78
CA ASP A 187 -54.56 26.33 -29.31
C ASP A 187 -55.14 26.20 -27.89
N PRO A 188 -55.06 27.24 -27.03
CA PRO A 188 -55.68 27.21 -25.70
C PRO A 188 -57.16 26.81 -25.67
N ASN A 189 -57.87 26.94 -26.80
CA ASN A 189 -59.27 26.55 -26.93
C ASN A 189 -59.50 25.24 -27.69
N PHE A 190 -58.45 24.58 -28.19
CA PHE A 190 -58.56 23.36 -28.98
C PHE A 190 -57.47 22.33 -28.61
N LEU A 191 -57.88 21.31 -27.86
CA LEU A 191 -57.06 20.16 -27.49
C LEU A 191 -57.38 18.96 -28.41
N LEU A 192 -56.34 18.40 -29.02
CA LEU A 192 -56.42 17.17 -29.82
C LEU A 192 -55.81 16.01 -29.05
N SER A 193 -56.53 14.90 -28.91
CA SER A 193 -56.04 13.67 -28.28
C SER A 193 -56.21 12.46 -29.19
N TRP A 194 -55.39 11.44 -29.00
CA TRP A 194 -55.57 10.14 -29.67
C TRP A 194 -55.08 8.95 -28.85
N VAL A 195 -55.55 7.76 -29.26
CA VAL A 195 -55.06 6.46 -28.79
C VAL A 195 -54.85 5.56 -30.01
N VAL A 196 -53.76 4.79 -29.99
CA VAL A 196 -53.51 3.71 -30.95
C VAL A 196 -54.25 2.48 -30.44
N GLU A 197 -55.38 2.15 -31.09
CA GLU A 197 -56.27 1.07 -30.64
C GLU A 197 -55.74 -0.32 -31.06
N ASP A 198 -55.12 -0.40 -32.24
CA ASP A 198 -54.44 -1.58 -32.80
C ASP A 198 -53.38 -1.14 -33.84
N GLU A 199 -52.76 -2.08 -34.57
CA GLU A 199 -51.70 -1.79 -35.56
C GLU A 199 -52.16 -0.97 -36.78
N VAL A 200 -53.46 -0.66 -36.93
CA VAL A 200 -54.00 0.02 -38.14
C VAL A 200 -55.01 1.14 -37.86
N ASN A 201 -55.55 1.27 -36.64
CA ASN A 201 -56.58 2.25 -36.28
C ASN A 201 -56.10 3.30 -35.27
N LEU A 202 -56.45 4.55 -35.54
CA LEU A 202 -56.33 5.67 -34.60
C LEU A 202 -57.70 6.10 -34.11
N VAL A 203 -57.82 6.37 -32.81
CA VAL A 203 -59.03 6.94 -32.20
C VAL A 203 -58.71 8.35 -31.76
N PHE A 204 -59.22 9.34 -32.49
CA PHE A 204 -59.06 10.76 -32.18
C PHE A 204 -60.15 11.25 -31.23
N THR A 205 -59.82 12.26 -30.43
CA THR A 205 -60.77 13.03 -29.63
C THR A 205 -60.48 14.52 -29.80
N PHE A 206 -61.47 15.27 -30.27
CA PHE A 206 -61.47 16.73 -30.28
C PHE A 206 -62.10 17.21 -28.99
N ASN A 207 -61.45 18.15 -28.31
CA ASN A 207 -62.00 18.83 -27.14
C ASN A 207 -61.82 20.34 -27.32
N CYS A 208 -62.92 21.02 -27.68
CA CYS A 208 -62.95 22.43 -28.04
C CYS A 208 -63.75 23.21 -26.97
N SER A 209 -63.21 24.30 -26.42
CA SER A 209 -63.81 25.08 -25.33
C SER A 209 -64.91 26.07 -25.78
N PHE A 210 -65.36 25.96 -27.03
CA PHE A 210 -66.34 26.81 -27.70
C PHE A 210 -67.44 25.98 -28.40
N ASP A 211 -68.48 26.63 -28.91
CA ASP A 211 -69.68 26.00 -29.48
C ASP A 211 -69.90 26.23 -30.99
N GLY A 212 -68.90 26.76 -31.69
CA GLY A 212 -68.87 26.89 -33.15
C GLY A 212 -68.38 25.62 -33.86
N TRP A 213 -67.37 25.73 -34.73
CA TRP A 213 -66.79 24.59 -35.47
C TRP A 213 -65.26 24.55 -35.30
N CYS A 214 -64.68 23.35 -35.26
CA CYS A 214 -63.24 23.13 -35.20
C CYS A 214 -62.81 22.07 -36.20
N GLY A 215 -61.67 22.25 -36.86
CA GLY A 215 -61.16 21.32 -37.86
C GLY A 215 -59.64 21.25 -37.89
N ILE A 216 -59.14 20.11 -38.31
CA ILE A 216 -57.72 19.83 -38.52
C ILE A 216 -57.50 19.47 -39.99
N GLY A 217 -56.28 19.69 -40.49
CA GLY A 217 -55.88 19.28 -41.84
C GLY A 217 -54.43 18.80 -41.88
N PHE A 218 -54.16 17.80 -42.71
CA PHE A 218 -52.87 17.11 -42.78
C PHE A 218 -51.92 17.74 -43.83
N ASN A 219 -51.82 19.07 -43.82
CA ASN A 219 -50.88 19.86 -44.64
C ASN A 219 -50.62 21.26 -44.01
N GLU A 220 -49.76 22.08 -44.62
CA GLU A 220 -49.39 23.43 -44.11
C GLU A 220 -50.46 24.51 -44.39
N ALA A 221 -51.37 24.27 -45.32
CA ALA A 221 -52.39 25.24 -45.75
C ALA A 221 -53.67 24.51 -46.15
N MET A 222 -54.78 25.24 -46.31
CA MET A 222 -56.10 24.67 -46.66
C MET A 222 -56.16 24.07 -48.08
N THR A 223 -55.26 24.47 -48.98
CA THR A 223 -55.24 24.01 -50.38
C THR A 223 -54.56 22.65 -50.50
N ASP A 224 -55.15 21.76 -51.28
CA ASP A 224 -54.71 20.38 -51.52
C ASP A 224 -54.52 19.60 -50.22
N THR A 225 -55.56 19.56 -49.38
CA THR A 225 -55.47 19.09 -47.98
C THR A 225 -56.67 18.26 -47.54
N ASP A 226 -56.35 17.08 -46.99
CA ASP A 226 -57.21 16.19 -46.20
C ASP A 226 -57.57 16.87 -44.88
N MET A 227 -58.87 16.97 -44.57
CA MET A 227 -59.40 17.67 -43.42
C MET A 227 -60.50 16.90 -42.69
N ILE A 228 -60.43 16.94 -41.36
CA ILE A 228 -61.47 16.43 -40.48
C ILE A 228 -62.08 17.59 -39.69
N ILE A 229 -63.39 17.79 -39.82
CA ILE A 229 -64.06 18.98 -39.30
C ILE A 229 -65.23 18.58 -38.39
N LEU A 230 -65.19 19.01 -37.13
CA LEU A 230 -66.30 18.95 -36.21
C LEU A 230 -67.17 20.21 -36.38
N ILE A 231 -68.39 20.02 -36.88
CA ILE A 231 -69.35 21.09 -37.13
C ILE A 231 -70.73 20.72 -36.59
N ARG A 232 -71.46 21.73 -36.13
CA ARG A 232 -72.84 21.57 -35.71
C ARG A 232 -73.79 21.89 -36.86
N GLU A 233 -74.62 20.95 -37.30
CA GLU A 233 -75.70 21.25 -38.25
C GLU A 233 -77.04 20.77 -37.70
N ASN A 234 -78.11 21.55 -37.91
CA ASN A 234 -79.47 21.20 -37.45
C ASN A 234 -79.58 20.85 -35.95
N SER A 235 -78.72 21.43 -35.10
CA SER A 235 -78.59 21.17 -33.65
C SER A 235 -77.85 19.91 -33.25
N GLU A 236 -77.29 19.13 -34.18
CA GLU A 236 -76.49 17.93 -33.94
C GLU A 236 -75.01 18.17 -34.29
N LEU A 237 -74.08 17.57 -33.53
CA LEU A 237 -72.66 17.59 -33.83
C LEU A 237 -72.31 16.48 -34.83
N MET A 238 -71.66 16.86 -35.92
CA MET A 238 -71.20 15.95 -36.97
C MET A 238 -69.70 16.09 -37.18
N VAL A 239 -69.04 14.96 -37.47
CA VAL A 239 -67.64 14.92 -37.90
C VAL A 239 -67.62 14.72 -39.41
N TRP A 240 -67.06 15.68 -40.13
CA TRP A 240 -66.90 15.67 -41.57
C TRP A 240 -65.54 15.13 -41.93
N ASP A 241 -65.54 14.27 -42.96
CA ASP A 241 -64.38 13.85 -43.73
C ASP A 241 -64.39 14.64 -45.04
N ALA A 242 -63.39 15.49 -45.25
CA ALA A 242 -63.44 16.50 -46.30
C ALA A 242 -62.07 16.78 -46.91
N TYR A 243 -62.06 17.14 -48.19
CA TYR A 243 -60.88 17.55 -48.92
C TYR A 243 -61.08 18.93 -49.55
N SER A 244 -60.02 19.72 -49.66
CA SER A 244 -60.05 20.99 -50.40
C SER A 244 -58.84 21.18 -51.28
N THR A 245 -59.07 21.71 -52.48
CA THR A 245 -58.06 22.14 -53.47
C THR A 245 -57.93 23.66 -53.54
N THR A 246 -58.76 24.41 -52.81
CA THR A 246 -58.81 25.88 -52.84
C THR A 246 -58.97 26.46 -51.44
N PHE A 247 -58.90 27.79 -51.31
CA PHE A 247 -59.26 28.49 -50.07
C PHE A 247 -60.79 28.69 -49.89
N GLN A 248 -61.62 28.07 -50.74
CA GLN A 248 -63.07 28.06 -50.58
C GLN A 248 -63.48 26.93 -49.62
N GLN A 249 -64.75 26.94 -49.18
CA GLN A 249 -65.30 25.91 -48.28
C GLN A 249 -64.91 24.47 -48.70
N PRO A 250 -64.41 23.64 -47.78
CA PRO A 250 -64.04 22.24 -48.07
C PRO A 250 -65.23 21.42 -48.57
N GLN A 251 -64.97 20.46 -49.47
CA GLN A 251 -65.98 19.55 -49.99
C GLN A 251 -65.92 18.22 -49.24
N LEU A 252 -67.08 17.67 -48.85
CA LEU A 252 -67.15 16.33 -48.26
C LEU A 252 -66.66 15.27 -49.24
N ASP A 253 -65.93 14.28 -48.75
CA ASP A 253 -65.30 13.24 -49.58
C ASP A 253 -66.31 12.42 -50.38
N THR A 254 -67.49 12.17 -49.81
CA THR A 254 -68.62 11.54 -50.52
C THR A 254 -69.08 12.28 -51.79
N GLY A 255 -68.71 13.56 -51.95
CA GLY A 255 -69.01 14.40 -53.11
C GLY A 255 -67.89 14.47 -54.16
N ILE A 256 -66.73 13.87 -53.90
CA ILE A 256 -65.53 13.91 -54.76
C ILE A 256 -65.33 12.55 -55.42
N GLN A 257 -65.13 12.54 -56.75
CA GLN A 257 -64.95 11.30 -57.48
C GLN A 257 -63.62 10.63 -57.12
N GLY A 258 -63.68 9.47 -56.47
CA GLY A 258 -62.50 8.71 -56.04
C GLY A 258 -62.33 8.59 -54.54
N CYS A 259 -63.06 9.40 -53.76
CA CYS A 259 -62.88 9.55 -52.31
C CYS A 259 -64.09 9.00 -51.53
N GLN A 260 -63.86 8.61 -50.28
CA GLN A 260 -64.84 7.97 -49.41
C GLN A 260 -64.85 8.63 -48.02
N ASN A 261 -65.93 8.46 -47.27
CA ASN A 261 -65.93 8.83 -45.85
C ASN A 261 -65.40 7.65 -45.04
N ASN A 262 -64.27 7.85 -44.37
CA ASN A 262 -63.53 6.84 -43.63
C ASN A 262 -63.57 7.08 -42.11
N ILE A 263 -64.38 8.02 -41.63
CA ILE A 263 -64.53 8.35 -40.21
C ILE A 263 -65.67 7.55 -39.56
N ILE A 264 -65.36 6.87 -38.44
CA ILE A 264 -66.36 6.19 -37.59
C ILE A 264 -66.50 6.96 -36.27
N VAL A 265 -67.61 7.70 -36.10
CA VAL A 265 -67.87 8.46 -34.88
C VAL A 265 -68.25 7.54 -33.73
N LYS A 266 -67.53 7.62 -32.60
CA LYS A 266 -67.77 6.84 -31.38
C LYS A 266 -68.67 7.59 -30.40
N SER A 267 -68.43 8.88 -30.19
CA SER A 267 -69.26 9.74 -29.32
C SER A 267 -69.13 11.22 -29.69
N THR A 268 -70.17 12.00 -29.40
CA THR A 268 -70.14 13.47 -29.47
C THR A 268 -70.80 14.03 -28.21
N SER A 269 -70.31 15.18 -27.74
CA SER A 269 -70.85 15.87 -26.55
C SER A 269 -70.89 17.37 -26.79
N PHE A 270 -71.96 17.99 -26.30
CA PHE A 270 -72.12 19.43 -26.23
C PHE A 270 -72.62 19.80 -24.84
N ASP A 271 -71.75 20.37 -24.00
CA ASP A 271 -72.09 20.77 -22.64
C ASP A 271 -71.43 22.12 -22.28
N ASN A 272 -72.18 23.00 -21.61
CA ASN A 272 -71.73 24.33 -21.17
C ASN A 272 -70.97 25.18 -22.22
N GLY A 273 -71.38 25.11 -23.50
CA GLY A 273 -70.75 25.88 -24.57
C GLY A 273 -69.42 25.30 -25.08
N GLN A 274 -69.15 24.02 -24.79
CA GLN A 274 -67.97 23.28 -25.27
C GLN A 274 -68.43 22.12 -26.16
N ILE A 275 -67.69 21.85 -27.23
CA ILE A 275 -67.94 20.73 -28.14
C ILE A 275 -66.80 19.72 -28.06
N SER A 276 -67.15 18.43 -28.01
CA SER A 276 -66.17 17.36 -28.11
C SER A 276 -66.67 16.21 -28.98
N ALA A 277 -65.77 15.54 -29.67
CA ALA A 277 -66.09 14.37 -30.47
C ALA A 277 -64.97 13.34 -30.42
N THR A 278 -65.30 12.07 -30.23
CA THR A 278 -64.37 10.94 -30.35
C THR A 278 -64.76 10.10 -31.55
N PHE A 279 -63.80 9.82 -32.44
CA PHE A 279 -64.01 9.09 -33.68
C PHE A 279 -62.75 8.30 -34.06
N SER A 280 -62.91 7.23 -34.84
CA SER A 280 -61.78 6.43 -35.34
C SER A 280 -61.60 6.57 -36.84
N ARG A 281 -60.35 6.52 -37.28
CA ARG A 281 -59.91 6.52 -38.67
C ARG A 281 -58.79 5.48 -38.86
N LEU A 282 -58.77 4.81 -40.00
CA LEU A 282 -57.64 3.97 -40.40
C LEU A 282 -56.40 4.83 -40.69
N MET A 283 -55.21 4.28 -40.43
CA MET A 283 -53.95 4.93 -40.78
C MET A 283 -53.74 5.05 -42.30
N ASP A 284 -54.21 4.06 -43.06
CA ASP A 284 -54.29 4.07 -44.52
C ASP A 284 -55.72 3.71 -44.93
N THR A 285 -56.42 4.64 -45.56
CA THR A 285 -57.84 4.52 -45.97
C THR A 285 -57.99 3.92 -47.36
N GLY A 286 -56.92 3.88 -48.16
CA GLY A 286 -56.89 3.31 -49.51
C GLY A 286 -57.32 4.26 -50.64
N ASP A 287 -57.72 5.49 -50.35
CA ASP A 287 -58.12 6.54 -51.30
C ASP A 287 -57.23 7.79 -51.24
N ASN A 288 -55.92 7.55 -51.40
CA ASN A 288 -54.82 8.50 -51.28
C ASN A 288 -54.88 9.78 -52.15
N GLU A 289 -55.91 9.95 -52.98
CA GLU A 289 -56.14 11.18 -53.75
C GLU A 289 -56.78 12.28 -52.88
N CYS A 290 -57.63 11.91 -51.92
CA CYS A 290 -58.19 12.84 -50.94
C CYS A 290 -57.56 12.65 -49.55
N ASP A 291 -57.29 11.40 -49.17
CA ASP A 291 -56.87 11.06 -47.82
C ASP A 291 -55.36 10.93 -47.66
N LYS A 292 -54.83 11.54 -46.61
CA LYS A 292 -53.44 11.42 -46.23
C LYS A 292 -53.22 10.15 -45.40
N VAL A 293 -52.34 9.28 -45.91
CA VAL A 293 -51.78 8.16 -45.13
C VAL A 293 -51.07 8.72 -43.89
N LEU A 294 -51.54 8.31 -42.72
CA LEU A 294 -50.97 8.67 -41.43
C LEU A 294 -49.99 7.59 -41.01
N VAL A 295 -48.73 7.97 -40.88
CA VAL A 295 -47.70 7.08 -40.34
C VAL A 295 -47.42 7.54 -38.91
N PRO A 296 -47.74 6.74 -37.88
CA PRO A 296 -47.41 7.08 -36.50
C PRO A 296 -45.92 7.35 -36.33
N ASP A 297 -45.60 8.24 -35.39
CA ASP A 297 -44.25 8.68 -35.06
C ASP A 297 -43.49 9.39 -36.20
N VAL A 298 -44.14 9.75 -37.31
CA VAL A 298 -43.56 10.57 -38.39
C VAL A 298 -44.13 11.99 -38.34
N PRO A 299 -43.30 13.04 -38.20
CA PRO A 299 -43.74 14.42 -38.28
C PRO A 299 -44.35 14.74 -39.65
N MET A 300 -45.53 15.36 -39.64
CA MET A 300 -46.24 15.77 -40.84
C MET A 300 -46.64 17.24 -40.76
N LYS A 301 -46.73 17.85 -41.94
CA LYS A 301 -47.32 19.19 -42.09
C LYS A 301 -48.75 19.13 -41.59
N PHE A 302 -49.13 20.12 -40.80
CA PHE A 302 -50.42 20.12 -40.13
C PHE A 302 -50.96 21.54 -39.99
N CYS A 303 -52.27 21.68 -40.13
CA CYS A 303 -52.96 22.93 -39.89
C CYS A 303 -54.24 22.69 -39.08
N PHE A 304 -54.68 23.70 -38.37
CA PHE A 304 -55.98 23.70 -37.72
C PHE A 304 -56.66 25.05 -37.91
N ALA A 305 -57.98 25.03 -37.82
CA ALA A 305 -58.80 26.22 -37.82
C ALA A 305 -60.04 26.00 -36.96
N TYR A 306 -60.52 27.07 -36.33
CA TYR A 306 -61.81 27.04 -35.67
C TYR A 306 -62.49 28.40 -35.69
N LEU A 307 -63.80 28.38 -35.46
CA LEU A 307 -64.64 29.54 -35.21
C LEU A 307 -65.29 29.36 -33.83
N ASP A 308 -65.05 30.29 -32.92
CA ASP A 308 -65.58 30.27 -31.55
C ASP A 308 -66.88 31.06 -31.37
N GLU A 309 -67.47 31.55 -32.47
CA GLU A 309 -68.72 32.31 -32.42
C GLU A 309 -69.96 31.40 -32.33
N PRO A 310 -70.82 31.59 -31.29
CA PRO A 310 -72.00 30.75 -31.09
C PRO A 310 -72.99 30.83 -32.25
N ASN A 311 -73.51 29.67 -32.67
CA ASN A 311 -74.54 29.51 -33.69
C ASN A 311 -74.15 29.87 -35.14
N LEU A 312 -72.86 30.06 -35.44
CA LEU A 312 -72.37 30.27 -36.80
C LEU A 312 -71.71 28.99 -37.36
N THR A 313 -72.36 28.37 -38.33
CA THR A 313 -71.94 27.13 -38.99
C THR A 313 -71.39 27.40 -40.40
N SER A 314 -70.99 28.66 -40.67
CA SER A 314 -70.51 29.09 -41.98
C SER A 314 -68.99 29.19 -42.01
N PHE A 315 -68.35 28.69 -43.07
CA PHE A 315 -66.90 28.78 -43.33
C PHE A 315 -66.45 30.16 -43.86
N THR A 316 -67.08 31.26 -43.41
CA THR A 316 -66.84 32.61 -43.96
C THR A 316 -65.65 33.32 -43.33
N LYS A 317 -65.21 32.89 -42.14
CA LYS A 317 -64.06 33.42 -41.40
C LYS A 317 -63.58 32.39 -40.37
N HIS A 318 -62.41 32.64 -39.79
CA HIS A 318 -61.82 31.86 -38.70
C HIS A 318 -61.60 32.77 -37.48
N SER A 319 -61.82 32.25 -36.27
CA SER A 319 -61.42 32.92 -35.02
C SER A 319 -59.93 32.70 -34.73
N SER A 320 -59.43 31.50 -35.02
CA SER A 320 -58.01 31.17 -34.97
C SER A 320 -57.65 30.23 -36.12
N VAL A 321 -56.42 30.38 -36.61
CA VAL A 321 -55.79 29.48 -37.57
C VAL A 321 -54.36 29.25 -37.14
N GLY A 322 -53.88 28.03 -37.30
CA GLY A 322 -52.48 27.70 -37.09
C GLY A 322 -52.00 26.70 -38.12
N SER A 323 -50.73 26.83 -38.49
CA SER A 323 -50.02 25.87 -39.34
C SER A 323 -48.71 25.51 -38.67
N GLY A 324 -48.26 24.29 -38.86
CA GLY A 324 -47.14 23.76 -38.12
C GLY A 324 -46.77 22.34 -38.52
N ILE A 325 -46.05 21.68 -37.62
CA ILE A 325 -45.67 20.27 -37.77
C ILE A 325 -46.27 19.51 -36.60
N LEU A 326 -47.10 18.50 -36.89
CA LEU A 326 -47.66 17.57 -35.93
C LEU A 326 -46.95 16.22 -36.05
N LYS A 327 -46.53 15.64 -34.93
CA LYS A 327 -46.11 14.23 -34.85
C LYS A 327 -47.18 13.46 -34.08
N ILE A 328 -47.88 12.55 -34.78
CA ILE A 328 -48.86 11.66 -34.17
C ILE A 328 -48.11 10.46 -33.58
N GLY A 329 -47.65 10.59 -32.34
CA GLY A 329 -46.85 9.55 -31.70
C GLY A 329 -47.66 8.37 -31.15
N THR A 330 -46.97 7.27 -30.88
CA THR A 330 -47.51 6.10 -30.17
C THR A 330 -47.47 6.24 -28.64
N THR A 331 -46.76 7.25 -28.12
CA THR A 331 -46.75 7.65 -26.70
C THR A 331 -46.89 9.16 -26.54
N GLN A 332 -47.18 9.63 -25.32
CA GLN A 332 -47.29 11.06 -25.03
C GLN A 332 -45.98 11.81 -25.27
N ASP A 333 -44.84 11.15 -25.00
CA ASP A 333 -43.51 11.72 -25.16
C ASP A 333 -43.09 11.83 -26.63
N SER A 334 -43.57 10.92 -27.50
CA SER A 334 -43.26 10.97 -28.93
C SER A 334 -44.19 11.87 -29.74
N SER A 335 -45.07 12.63 -29.06
CA SER A 335 -46.15 13.39 -29.67
C SER A 335 -46.01 14.88 -29.40
N TYR A 336 -46.04 15.69 -30.46
CA TYR A 336 -45.97 17.14 -30.33
C TYR A 336 -46.67 17.84 -31.50
N PHE A 337 -47.04 19.11 -31.29
CA PHE A 337 -47.39 20.05 -32.35
C PHE A 337 -46.51 21.30 -32.20
N MET A 338 -45.80 21.66 -33.26
CA MET A 338 -45.01 22.88 -33.33
C MET A 338 -45.75 23.91 -34.17
N LEU A 339 -46.22 24.97 -33.53
CA LEU A 339 -46.90 26.08 -34.20
C LEU A 339 -45.87 27.00 -34.89
N ASN A 340 -46.00 27.20 -36.21
CA ASN A 340 -45.16 28.09 -37.03
C ASN A 340 -43.63 27.91 -36.87
N PRO A 341 -43.07 26.70 -37.01
CA PRO A 341 -41.65 26.50 -36.75
C PRO A 341 -40.78 27.14 -37.84
N GLU A 342 -39.74 27.87 -37.44
CA GLU A 342 -38.77 28.50 -38.37
C GLU A 342 -37.63 27.51 -38.67
N LEU A 343 -37.58 26.99 -39.90
CA LEU A 343 -36.52 26.08 -40.34
C LEU A 343 -35.18 26.82 -40.42
N VAL A 344 -34.21 26.39 -39.61
CA VAL A 344 -32.85 26.94 -39.65
C VAL A 344 -32.06 26.20 -40.71
N THR A 345 -31.42 26.93 -41.63
CA THR A 345 -30.56 26.34 -42.67
C THR A 345 -29.13 26.87 -42.56
N MET A 346 -28.18 25.95 -42.66
CA MET A 346 -26.76 26.22 -42.50
C MET A 346 -25.94 25.59 -43.60
N GLN A 347 -25.15 26.42 -44.28
CA GLN A 347 -24.19 25.94 -45.27
C GLN A 347 -22.90 25.52 -44.57
N LEU A 348 -22.56 24.23 -44.64
CA LEU A 348 -21.33 23.68 -44.06
C LEU A 348 -20.20 23.66 -45.11
N ASP A 349 -20.54 23.26 -46.33
CA ASP A 349 -19.66 23.20 -47.51
C ASP A 349 -20.49 23.55 -48.77
N PRO A 350 -19.91 24.01 -49.89
CA PRO A 350 -20.65 24.20 -51.15
C PRO A 350 -21.55 23.03 -51.57
N ASN A 351 -21.19 21.79 -51.22
CA ASN A 351 -21.95 20.60 -51.59
C ASN A 351 -22.78 19.98 -50.44
N PHE A 352 -22.71 20.53 -49.23
CA PHE A 352 -23.42 20.00 -48.05
C PHE A 352 -23.99 21.13 -47.18
N SER A 353 -25.32 21.12 -47.03
CA SER A 353 -26.06 21.98 -46.11
C SER A 353 -26.81 21.14 -45.08
N LEU A 354 -26.85 21.64 -43.86
CA LEU A 354 -27.60 21.06 -42.75
C LEU A 354 -28.70 22.04 -42.36
N SER A 355 -29.93 21.56 -42.25
CA SER A 355 -31.02 22.32 -41.65
C SER A 355 -31.50 21.63 -40.40
N TRP A 356 -32.10 22.37 -39.48
CA TRP A 356 -32.76 21.76 -38.33
C TRP A 356 -33.96 22.55 -37.86
N LEU A 357 -34.79 21.85 -37.11
CA LEU A 357 -35.99 22.36 -36.48
C LEU A 357 -36.05 21.75 -35.07
N MET A 358 -36.28 22.58 -34.07
CA MET A 358 -36.13 22.22 -32.66
C MET A 358 -37.38 22.61 -31.87
N ASN A 359 -37.90 21.69 -31.06
CA ASN A 359 -38.93 21.98 -30.05
C ASN A 359 -38.37 21.81 -28.63
N GLU A 360 -39.24 21.69 -27.63
CA GLU A 360 -38.82 21.57 -26.23
C GLU A 360 -38.15 20.22 -25.90
N THR A 361 -38.39 19.17 -26.69
CA THR A 361 -37.95 17.79 -26.40
C THR A 361 -37.07 17.17 -27.49
N ASP A 362 -37.27 17.53 -28.75
CA ASP A 362 -36.66 16.90 -29.92
C ASP A 362 -36.00 17.93 -30.86
N ILE A 363 -35.05 17.41 -31.65
CA ILE A 363 -34.47 18.10 -32.80
C ILE A 363 -34.58 17.21 -34.05
N THR A 364 -35.07 17.80 -35.13
CA THR A 364 -35.12 17.19 -36.45
C THR A 364 -34.08 17.84 -37.35
N PHE A 365 -33.12 17.05 -37.84
CA PHE A 365 -32.08 17.46 -38.79
C PHE A 365 -32.46 17.07 -40.22
N THR A 366 -32.22 17.96 -41.18
CA THR A 366 -32.34 17.69 -42.62
C THR A 366 -30.98 17.87 -43.28
N PHE A 367 -30.44 16.77 -43.80
CA PHE A 367 -29.21 16.68 -44.58
C PHE A 367 -29.55 16.94 -46.05
N ASN A 368 -28.97 17.98 -46.64
CA ASN A 368 -29.12 18.29 -48.05
C ASN A 368 -27.73 18.28 -48.72
N CYS A 369 -27.44 17.15 -49.37
CA CYS A 369 -26.15 16.80 -49.97
C CYS A 369 -26.29 16.77 -51.51
N THR A 370 -25.47 17.51 -52.27
CA THR A 370 -25.58 17.63 -53.74
C THR A 370 -24.74 16.60 -54.52
N PHE A 371 -24.51 15.43 -53.93
CA PHE A 371 -23.66 14.37 -54.45
C PHE A 371 -24.25 12.98 -54.17
N ASP A 372 -23.71 11.98 -54.88
CA ASP A 372 -24.01 10.56 -54.67
C ASP A 372 -22.91 9.92 -53.82
N GLY A 373 -23.22 9.60 -52.57
CA GLY A 373 -22.26 9.04 -51.60
C GLY A 373 -22.82 9.02 -50.18
N TRP A 374 -21.99 9.32 -49.17
CA TRP A 374 -22.41 9.40 -47.76
C TRP A 374 -22.04 10.75 -47.16
N CYS A 375 -22.85 11.27 -46.24
CA CYS A 375 -22.58 12.48 -45.48
C CYS A 375 -22.91 12.26 -44.00
N GLY A 376 -22.14 12.89 -43.11
CA GLY A 376 -22.33 12.76 -41.67
C GLY A 376 -21.91 14.02 -40.91
N ILE A 377 -22.52 14.20 -39.74
CA ILE A 377 -22.22 15.27 -38.80
C ILE A 377 -21.83 14.67 -37.45
N GLY A 378 -21.04 15.39 -36.66
CA GLY A 378 -20.67 14.98 -35.32
C GLY A 378 -20.62 16.16 -34.35
N PHE A 379 -21.03 15.92 -33.11
CA PHE A 379 -21.14 16.96 -32.07
C PHE A 379 -19.84 17.13 -31.26
N ASN A 380 -18.70 17.05 -31.96
CA ASN A 380 -17.35 17.29 -31.48
C ASN A 380 -16.45 17.80 -32.63
N GLN A 381 -15.20 18.20 -32.37
CA GLN A 381 -14.32 18.72 -33.42
C GLN A 381 -13.66 17.65 -34.31
N ALA A 382 -13.61 16.40 -33.85
CA ALA A 382 -12.95 15.30 -34.53
C ALA A 382 -13.84 14.05 -34.50
N MET A 383 -13.32 12.94 -35.00
CA MET A 383 -14.04 11.67 -35.05
C MET A 383 -13.96 10.88 -33.74
N ILE A 384 -12.87 11.01 -32.97
CA ILE A 384 -12.68 10.30 -31.71
C ILE A 384 -13.62 10.83 -30.62
N ASN A 385 -14.24 9.92 -29.86
CA ASN A 385 -15.19 10.19 -28.77
C ASN A 385 -16.29 11.16 -29.20
N THR A 386 -16.98 10.81 -30.28
CA THR A 386 -17.92 11.72 -30.95
C THR A 386 -19.22 11.01 -31.27
N ASP A 387 -20.31 11.60 -30.79
CA ASP A 387 -21.70 11.37 -31.22
C ASP A 387 -21.86 11.82 -32.68
N MET A 388 -22.29 10.92 -33.56
CA MET A 388 -22.39 11.12 -35.00
C MET A 388 -23.72 10.64 -35.56
N ILE A 389 -24.27 11.46 -36.47
CA ILE A 389 -25.39 11.07 -37.32
C ILE A 389 -24.88 10.94 -38.75
N ILE A 390 -25.04 9.75 -39.32
CA ILE A 390 -24.39 9.39 -40.59
C ILE A 390 -25.45 8.87 -41.56
N VAL A 391 -25.51 9.49 -42.73
CA VAL A 391 -26.47 9.18 -43.78
C VAL A 391 -25.72 8.58 -44.96
N THR A 392 -26.14 7.40 -45.38
CA THR A 392 -25.48 6.64 -46.45
C THR A 392 -26.49 5.95 -47.36
N ARG A 393 -26.10 5.70 -48.61
CA ARG A 393 -26.91 4.99 -49.59
C ARG A 393 -26.27 3.64 -49.91
N ILE A 394 -26.89 2.55 -49.45
CA ILE A 394 -26.40 1.18 -49.65
C ILE A 394 -27.40 0.43 -50.54
N ASN A 395 -26.93 -0.11 -51.67
CA ASN A 395 -27.74 -0.88 -52.64
C ASN A 395 -29.00 -0.16 -53.15
N GLY A 396 -28.95 1.18 -53.25
CA GLY A 396 -30.06 2.01 -53.73
C GLY A 396 -30.99 2.51 -52.64
N THR A 397 -30.87 2.01 -51.40
CA THR A 397 -31.67 2.42 -50.24
C THR A 397 -30.86 3.37 -49.36
N ILE A 398 -31.48 4.47 -48.91
CA ILE A 398 -30.86 5.39 -47.95
C ILE A 398 -31.06 4.87 -46.52
N GLN A 399 -30.01 4.92 -45.72
CA GLN A 399 -29.97 4.56 -44.32
C GLN A 399 -29.39 5.71 -43.51
N ALA A 400 -29.95 5.96 -42.32
CA ALA A 400 -29.35 6.80 -41.31
C ALA A 400 -28.82 5.91 -40.18
N LEU A 401 -27.64 6.24 -39.68
CA LEU A 401 -26.94 5.52 -38.64
C LEU A 401 -26.64 6.49 -37.50
N ASP A 402 -27.09 6.12 -36.30
CA ASP A 402 -26.66 6.69 -35.04
C ASP A 402 -25.38 5.99 -34.62
N ALA A 403 -24.30 6.74 -34.44
CA ALA A 403 -22.98 6.16 -34.27
C ALA A 403 -22.09 6.95 -33.34
N TYR A 404 -21.42 6.23 -32.46
CA TYR A 404 -20.36 6.75 -31.64
C TYR A 404 -19.01 6.20 -32.07
N SER A 405 -18.08 7.11 -32.33
CA SER A 405 -16.72 6.74 -32.70
C SER A 405 -15.77 6.95 -31.53
N ILE A 406 -14.94 5.94 -31.25
CA ILE A 406 -13.91 5.95 -30.18
C ILE A 406 -12.48 6.05 -30.71
N ASP A 407 -12.30 5.94 -32.02
CA ASP A 407 -11.00 5.99 -32.70
C ASP A 407 -11.20 6.37 -34.19
N TYR A 408 -10.15 6.60 -34.96
CA TYR A 408 -10.21 6.89 -36.41
C TYR A 408 -10.53 5.66 -37.28
N VAL A 409 -11.42 4.78 -36.80
CA VAL A 409 -11.92 3.59 -37.50
C VAL A 409 -13.41 3.78 -37.82
N PRO A 410 -13.95 3.15 -38.88
CA PRO A 410 -15.36 3.26 -39.24
C PRO A 410 -16.27 3.22 -38.01
N PRO A 411 -17.07 4.29 -37.76
CA PRO A 411 -17.97 4.36 -36.63
C PRO A 411 -18.90 3.15 -36.59
N ASN A 412 -19.03 2.55 -35.41
CA ASN A 412 -19.99 1.48 -35.19
C ASN A 412 -21.33 2.11 -34.83
N GLY A 413 -22.43 1.52 -35.30
CA GLY A 413 -23.76 1.99 -34.87
C GLY A 413 -23.96 1.77 -33.38
N ASP A 414 -24.66 2.67 -32.71
CA ASP A 414 -24.76 2.66 -31.24
C ASP A 414 -25.36 1.38 -30.68
N ALA A 415 -26.32 0.78 -31.40
CA ALA A 415 -26.88 -0.53 -31.08
C ALA A 415 -25.83 -1.68 -31.01
N THR A 416 -24.61 -1.47 -31.50
CA THR A 416 -23.51 -2.45 -31.44
C THR A 416 -22.50 -2.17 -30.33
N ILE A 417 -22.64 -1.06 -29.60
CA ILE A 417 -21.76 -0.64 -28.51
C ILE A 417 -22.48 -0.90 -27.18
N PRO A 418 -21.91 -1.70 -26.25
CA PRO A 418 -22.59 -2.01 -24.99
C PRO A 418 -22.90 -0.75 -24.16
N GLY A 419 -24.18 -0.53 -23.85
CA GLY A 419 -24.63 0.64 -23.08
C GLY A 419 -24.82 1.89 -23.92
N CYS A 420 -24.94 1.74 -25.25
CA CYS A 420 -25.41 2.78 -26.15
C CYS A 420 -26.65 2.31 -26.91
N GLU A 421 -27.51 3.23 -27.28
CA GLU A 421 -28.80 2.95 -27.92
C GLU A 421 -28.92 3.72 -29.23
N ASN A 422 -29.62 3.16 -30.22
CA ASN A 422 -29.95 3.92 -31.43
C ASN A 422 -31.13 4.84 -31.13
N ASN A 423 -30.88 6.14 -31.07
CA ASN A 423 -31.83 7.16 -30.65
C ASN A 423 -32.27 8.08 -31.80
N ILE A 424 -31.92 7.74 -33.05
CA ILE A 424 -32.39 8.47 -34.23
C ILE A 424 -33.52 7.74 -34.98
N VAL A 425 -34.44 8.52 -35.53
CA VAL A 425 -35.52 8.06 -36.41
C VAL A 425 -35.35 8.68 -37.79
N LEU A 426 -35.28 7.85 -38.83
CA LEU A 426 -35.25 8.29 -40.23
C LEU A 426 -36.67 8.64 -40.70
N GLU A 427 -36.98 9.93 -40.82
CA GLU A 427 -38.33 10.43 -41.12
C GLU A 427 -38.66 10.42 -42.62
N SER A 428 -37.70 10.85 -43.44
CA SER A 428 -37.85 10.85 -44.89
C SER A 428 -36.50 10.77 -45.57
N SER A 429 -36.47 10.15 -46.74
CA SER A 429 -35.28 10.12 -47.58
C SER A 429 -35.66 10.21 -49.05
N SER A 430 -34.90 10.97 -49.82
CA SER A 430 -35.09 11.08 -51.27
C SER A 430 -33.75 11.22 -51.98
N PHE A 431 -33.68 10.64 -53.17
CA PHE A 431 -32.52 10.74 -54.05
C PHE A 431 -33.00 11.04 -55.47
N VAL A 432 -32.86 12.29 -55.91
CA VAL A 432 -33.32 12.77 -57.22
C VAL A 432 -32.20 13.59 -57.85
N ASP A 433 -31.89 13.34 -59.13
CA ASP A 433 -30.88 14.05 -59.91
C ASP A 433 -29.49 14.15 -59.25
N GLY A 434 -29.06 13.09 -58.54
CA GLY A 434 -27.76 13.05 -57.87
C GLY A 434 -27.70 13.85 -56.57
N LYS A 435 -28.84 14.31 -56.04
CA LYS A 435 -28.96 15.00 -54.75
C LYS A 435 -29.63 14.10 -53.73
N MET A 436 -29.09 14.06 -52.52
CA MET A 436 -29.60 13.32 -51.39
C MET A 436 -30.19 14.29 -50.36
N LEU A 437 -31.47 14.12 -50.08
CA LEU A 437 -32.19 14.87 -49.04
C LEU A 437 -32.75 13.89 -48.01
N VAL A 438 -32.31 14.02 -46.76
CA VAL A 438 -32.59 13.04 -45.70
C VAL A 438 -32.94 13.76 -44.41
N THR A 439 -34.04 13.37 -43.77
CA THR A 439 -34.52 13.96 -42.53
C THR A 439 -34.48 12.93 -41.41
N VAL A 440 -33.87 13.31 -40.29
CA VAL A 440 -33.65 12.45 -39.13
C VAL A 440 -34.05 13.21 -37.86
N THR A 441 -34.82 12.57 -36.97
CA THR A 441 -35.20 13.14 -35.67
C THR A 441 -34.51 12.41 -34.53
N ARG A 442 -34.13 13.14 -33.48
CA ARG A 442 -33.70 12.57 -32.19
C ARG A 442 -34.14 13.44 -31.00
N PRO A 443 -34.30 12.86 -29.80
CA PRO A 443 -34.46 13.64 -28.58
C PRO A 443 -33.27 14.58 -28.32
N LEU A 444 -33.55 15.76 -27.78
CA LEU A 444 -32.55 16.70 -27.27
C LEU A 444 -31.73 16.09 -26.13
N ASN A 445 -32.36 15.24 -25.31
CA ASN A 445 -31.69 14.42 -24.32
C ASN A 445 -32.13 12.97 -24.51
N THR A 446 -31.25 12.14 -25.06
CA THR A 446 -31.56 10.73 -25.39
C THR A 446 -31.47 9.80 -24.19
N GLY A 447 -30.94 10.26 -23.05
CA GLY A 447 -30.69 9.42 -21.87
C GLY A 447 -29.45 8.51 -21.99
N ASP A 448 -28.91 8.35 -23.19
CA ASP A 448 -27.64 7.66 -23.44
C ASP A 448 -26.45 8.57 -23.08
N THR A 449 -26.09 8.56 -21.79
CA THR A 449 -24.96 9.36 -21.28
C THR A 449 -23.58 8.91 -21.79
N LYS A 450 -23.50 7.83 -22.56
CA LYS A 450 -22.24 7.21 -22.95
C LYS A 450 -21.86 7.54 -24.39
N CYS A 451 -22.80 7.45 -25.31
CA CYS A 451 -22.56 7.66 -26.74
C CYS A 451 -23.14 8.99 -27.24
N ASP A 452 -24.21 9.48 -26.61
CA ASP A 452 -24.94 10.64 -27.09
C ASP A 452 -24.69 11.93 -26.32
N LYS A 453 -24.62 13.03 -27.07
CA LYS A 453 -24.51 14.38 -26.51
C LYS A 453 -25.89 14.97 -26.30
N VAL A 454 -26.15 15.41 -25.08
CA VAL A 454 -27.33 16.23 -24.78
C VAL A 454 -27.24 17.56 -25.55
N LEU A 455 -28.22 17.81 -26.41
CA LEU A 455 -28.38 19.03 -27.19
C LEU A 455 -29.37 19.95 -26.49
N ASN A 456 -29.01 21.22 -26.30
CA ASN A 456 -29.90 22.21 -25.69
C ASN A 456 -30.20 23.36 -26.67
N PRO A 457 -31.37 24.00 -26.57
CA PRO A 457 -31.65 25.21 -27.34
C PRO A 457 -30.60 26.30 -27.10
N ASN A 458 -30.11 26.89 -28.19
CA ASN A 458 -29.01 27.87 -28.23
C ASN A 458 -27.64 27.34 -27.76
N MET A 459 -27.47 26.03 -27.67
CA MET A 459 -26.20 25.41 -27.31
C MET A 459 -25.11 25.77 -28.31
N VAL A 460 -23.98 26.22 -27.78
CA VAL A 460 -22.75 26.40 -28.55
C VAL A 460 -21.91 25.15 -28.34
N THR A 461 -21.62 24.43 -29.42
CA THR A 461 -20.87 23.18 -29.39
C THR A 461 -19.82 23.11 -30.48
N SER A 462 -18.72 22.45 -30.16
CA SER A 462 -17.81 21.84 -31.13
C SER A 462 -18.60 21.02 -32.14
N PHE A 463 -18.26 21.15 -33.42
CA PHE A 463 -18.99 20.49 -34.50
C PHE A 463 -18.05 20.09 -35.63
N CYS A 464 -18.26 18.90 -36.19
CA CYS A 464 -17.56 18.40 -37.35
C CYS A 464 -18.55 17.83 -38.37
N TYR A 465 -18.13 17.79 -39.63
CA TYR A 465 -18.85 17.12 -40.70
C TYR A 465 -17.85 16.43 -41.63
N ALA A 466 -18.30 15.36 -42.26
CA ALA A 466 -17.52 14.66 -43.28
C ALA A 466 -18.45 14.08 -44.36
N TYR A 467 -17.93 13.98 -45.58
CA TYR A 467 -18.65 13.30 -46.64
C TYR A 467 -17.70 12.70 -47.69
N LEU A 468 -18.24 11.77 -48.47
CA LEU A 468 -17.63 11.21 -49.66
C LEU A 468 -18.57 11.46 -50.85
N ASP A 469 -18.09 12.15 -51.87
CA ASP A 469 -18.88 12.53 -53.06
C ASP A 469 -18.72 11.56 -54.26
N GLN A 470 -18.42 10.29 -53.99
CA GLN A 470 -18.20 9.27 -55.02
C GLN A 470 -19.34 8.23 -55.12
N PRO A 471 -19.88 7.97 -56.33
CA PRO A 471 -20.95 7.00 -56.55
C PRO A 471 -20.55 5.55 -56.21
N ASN A 472 -21.51 4.77 -55.71
CA ASN A 472 -21.47 3.28 -55.62
C ASN A 472 -20.40 2.64 -54.70
N LEU A 473 -19.85 3.34 -53.72
CA LEU A 473 -18.90 2.73 -52.77
C LEU A 473 -19.61 2.33 -51.47
N GLN A 474 -19.67 1.01 -51.21
CA GLN A 474 -20.12 0.45 -49.93
C GLN A 474 -19.12 0.65 -48.77
N ALA A 475 -18.03 1.39 -49.00
CA ALA A 475 -16.90 1.45 -48.09
C ALA A 475 -16.99 2.70 -47.20
N PHE A 476 -17.57 2.53 -46.02
CA PHE A 476 -17.62 3.53 -44.94
C PHE A 476 -16.25 3.72 -44.22
N ASN A 477 -15.15 3.61 -44.97
CA ASN A 477 -13.80 3.62 -44.42
C ASN A 477 -12.96 4.83 -44.87
N ARG A 478 -13.53 5.73 -45.68
CA ARG A 478 -12.87 6.94 -46.18
C ARG A 478 -13.88 8.06 -46.43
N HIS A 479 -13.44 9.30 -46.21
CA HIS A 479 -14.05 10.54 -46.67
C HIS A 479 -13.01 11.34 -47.47
N ASN A 480 -13.44 12.19 -48.39
CA ASN A 480 -12.55 13.10 -49.13
C ASN A 480 -12.83 14.58 -48.81
N HIS A 481 -13.92 14.87 -48.11
CA HIS A 481 -14.23 16.19 -47.57
C HIS A 481 -14.51 16.08 -46.07
N VAL A 482 -13.95 17.02 -45.31
CA VAL A 482 -14.11 17.14 -43.87
C VAL A 482 -14.03 18.61 -43.49
N GLY A 483 -14.82 19.03 -42.52
CA GLY A 483 -14.71 20.33 -41.90
C GLY A 483 -15.06 20.29 -40.43
N SER A 484 -14.55 21.27 -39.68
CA SER A 484 -14.82 21.43 -38.25
C SER A 484 -14.92 22.91 -37.89
N GLY A 485 -15.63 23.20 -36.80
CA GLY A 485 -15.86 24.55 -36.33
C GLY A 485 -16.73 24.58 -35.08
N ILE A 486 -17.31 25.75 -34.82
CA ILE A 486 -18.23 25.96 -33.69
C ILE A 486 -19.63 26.15 -34.25
N LEU A 487 -20.55 25.32 -33.81
CA LEU A 487 -21.98 25.38 -34.13
C LEU A 487 -22.74 25.96 -32.94
N LYS A 488 -23.53 26.99 -33.18
CA LYS A 488 -24.58 27.45 -32.28
C LYS A 488 -25.92 26.93 -32.79
N LEU A 489 -26.50 25.97 -32.06
CA LEU A 489 -27.79 25.35 -32.32
C LEU A 489 -28.93 26.24 -31.79
N GLY A 490 -29.26 27.31 -32.51
CA GLY A 490 -30.38 28.18 -32.18
C GLY A 490 -31.72 27.61 -32.68
N SER A 491 -32.82 28.10 -32.09
CA SER A 491 -34.19 27.80 -32.53
C SER A 491 -34.67 28.69 -33.70
N THR A 492 -33.87 29.67 -34.12
CA THR A 492 -34.14 30.58 -35.26
C THR A 492 -32.86 30.81 -36.06
N GLN A 493 -32.98 31.32 -37.30
CA GLN A 493 -31.81 31.62 -38.12
C GLN A 493 -30.90 32.68 -37.46
N GLY A 494 -31.48 33.68 -36.79
CA GLY A 494 -30.74 34.76 -36.13
C GLY A 494 -30.01 34.34 -34.85
N THR A 495 -30.46 33.25 -34.20
CA THR A 495 -29.80 32.69 -33.01
C THR A 495 -28.83 31.56 -33.34
N SER A 496 -28.72 31.18 -34.62
CA SER A 496 -27.89 30.08 -35.11
C SER A 496 -26.67 30.59 -35.86
N SER A 497 -25.52 29.93 -35.70
CA SER A 497 -24.31 30.29 -36.43
C SER A 497 -23.35 29.13 -36.55
N TYR A 498 -22.66 29.02 -37.67
CA TYR A 498 -21.50 28.13 -37.81
C TYR A 498 -20.30 28.95 -38.25
N THR A 499 -19.23 28.84 -37.47
CA THR A 499 -17.95 29.48 -37.77
C THR A 499 -16.95 28.41 -38.17
N GLN A 500 -16.65 28.33 -39.46
CA GLN A 500 -15.64 27.45 -40.02
C GLN A 500 -14.26 27.85 -39.46
N GLY A 501 -13.53 26.91 -38.87
CA GLY A 501 -12.16 27.16 -38.37
C GLY A 501 -12.03 28.07 -37.14
N GLY A 502 -13.04 28.16 -36.27
CA GLY A 502 -12.96 28.92 -35.00
C GLY A 502 -12.17 28.17 -33.92
N ALA A 503 -11.15 28.81 -33.33
CA ALA A 503 -10.55 28.33 -32.09
C ALA A 503 -11.56 28.49 -30.95
N GLU A 504 -11.86 27.39 -30.26
CA GLU A 504 -12.71 27.43 -29.07
C GLU A 504 -12.12 28.39 -28.05
N THR A 505 -12.98 29.15 -27.38
CA THR A 505 -12.58 29.73 -26.09
C THR A 505 -12.52 28.58 -25.11
N VAL A 506 -11.31 28.09 -24.93
CA VAL A 506 -11.00 27.06 -23.97
C VAL A 506 -10.96 27.70 -22.60
N SER A 507 -11.55 27.06 -21.59
CA SER A 507 -11.43 27.47 -20.19
C SER A 507 -11.01 26.29 -19.32
N VAL A 508 -10.04 26.50 -18.44
CA VAL A 508 -9.66 25.54 -17.41
C VAL A 508 -9.78 26.18 -16.04
N GLU A 509 -10.33 25.45 -15.09
CA GLU A 509 -10.31 25.86 -13.68
C GLU A 509 -8.92 25.58 -13.11
N LEU A 510 -8.24 26.62 -12.62
CA LEU A 510 -6.95 26.50 -11.95
C LEU A 510 -7.13 26.32 -10.44
N ASP A 511 -8.11 27.02 -9.86
CA ASP A 511 -8.51 26.97 -8.45
C ASP A 511 -9.98 27.43 -8.35
N PRO A 512 -10.75 27.10 -7.29
CA PRO A 512 -12.15 27.53 -7.16
C PRO A 512 -12.37 29.05 -7.30
N ASN A 513 -11.33 29.85 -7.03
CA ASN A 513 -11.34 31.32 -7.17
C ASN A 513 -10.63 31.85 -8.41
N PHE A 514 -9.98 31.00 -9.22
CA PHE A 514 -9.22 31.43 -10.40
C PHE A 514 -9.39 30.44 -11.56
N SER A 515 -10.02 30.89 -12.64
CA SER A 515 -10.01 30.17 -13.92
C SER A 515 -9.27 30.97 -15.01
N LEU A 516 -8.67 30.22 -15.93
CA LEU A 516 -7.96 30.75 -17.08
C LEU A 516 -8.64 30.28 -18.35
N SER A 517 -8.97 31.21 -19.24
CA SER A 517 -9.45 30.90 -20.58
C SER A 517 -8.49 31.39 -21.65
N TRP A 518 -8.48 30.78 -22.83
CA TRP A 518 -7.70 31.28 -23.96
C TRP A 518 -8.35 31.00 -25.31
N VAL A 519 -7.96 31.84 -26.28
CA VAL A 519 -8.22 31.66 -27.71
C VAL A 519 -6.89 31.78 -28.44
N MET A 520 -6.56 30.79 -29.27
CA MET A 520 -5.33 30.80 -30.08
C MET A 520 -5.64 30.94 -31.57
N THR A 521 -4.84 31.74 -32.24
CA THR A 521 -4.81 31.84 -33.71
C THR A 521 -3.49 31.24 -34.20
N GLU A 522 -3.23 31.28 -35.51
CA GLU A 522 -1.95 30.83 -36.07
C GLU A 522 -0.73 31.63 -35.56
N THR A 523 -0.92 32.83 -35.01
CA THR A 523 0.20 33.73 -34.64
C THR A 523 0.13 34.29 -33.22
N GLN A 524 -1.04 34.30 -32.58
CA GLN A 524 -1.29 34.95 -31.29
C GLN A 524 -2.16 34.10 -30.38
N VAL A 525 -1.96 34.26 -29.08
CA VAL A 525 -2.83 33.73 -28.03
C VAL A 525 -3.40 34.89 -27.21
N THR A 526 -4.68 34.81 -26.90
CA THR A 526 -5.38 35.74 -26.02
C THR A 526 -5.86 34.98 -24.79
N PHE A 527 -5.32 35.31 -23.62
CA PHE A 527 -5.69 34.77 -22.32
C PHE A 527 -6.73 35.66 -21.64
N THR A 528 -7.68 35.05 -20.94
CA THR A 528 -8.66 35.73 -20.08
C THR A 528 -8.54 35.15 -18.67
N PHE A 529 -8.14 36.01 -17.73
CA PHE A 529 -8.03 35.72 -16.31
C PHE A 529 -9.38 35.99 -15.67
N ASN A 530 -9.97 35.01 -15.00
CA ASN A 530 -11.22 35.15 -14.27
C ASN A 530 -10.97 34.85 -12.78
N CYS A 531 -10.76 35.91 -12.00
CA CYS A 531 -10.31 35.88 -10.61
C CYS A 531 -11.45 36.39 -9.69
N LYS A 532 -11.97 35.57 -8.78
CA LYS A 532 -13.11 35.90 -7.87
C LYS A 532 -12.67 36.66 -6.60
N PHE A 533 -11.74 37.60 -6.73
CA PHE A 533 -11.20 38.39 -5.63
C PHE A 533 -10.69 39.75 -6.11
N ASP A 534 -10.43 40.63 -5.15
CA ASP A 534 -9.91 41.99 -5.36
C ASP A 534 -8.46 42.05 -4.90
N GLY A 535 -7.52 41.69 -5.77
CA GLY A 535 -6.09 41.59 -5.47
C GLY A 535 -5.25 41.45 -6.75
N TRP A 536 -4.32 40.49 -6.79
CA TRP A 536 -3.53 40.18 -8.01
C TRP A 536 -3.53 38.69 -8.33
N CYS A 537 -3.46 38.34 -9.62
CA CYS A 537 -3.30 36.95 -10.06
C CYS A 537 -2.28 36.83 -11.19
N ALA A 538 -1.56 35.72 -11.24
CA ALA A 538 -0.49 35.47 -12.20
C ALA A 538 -0.50 34.03 -12.71
N ILE A 539 -0.03 33.86 -13.93
CA ILE A 539 0.25 32.57 -14.57
C ILE A 539 1.70 32.52 -15.02
N GLY A 540 2.31 31.34 -15.03
CA GLY A 540 3.67 31.12 -15.49
C GLY A 540 3.83 29.85 -16.31
N PHE A 541 4.58 29.93 -17.40
CA PHE A 541 4.87 28.83 -18.31
C PHE A 541 6.13 28.08 -17.88
N GLY A 542 6.07 27.48 -16.69
CA GLY A 542 7.15 26.71 -16.08
C GLY A 542 6.65 25.91 -14.87
N HIS A 543 7.51 25.07 -14.32
CA HIS A 543 7.13 24.17 -13.22
C HIS A 543 6.91 24.92 -11.89
N ALA A 544 7.68 25.98 -11.66
CA ALA A 544 7.65 26.81 -10.45
C ALA A 544 8.13 28.23 -10.78
N MET A 545 8.47 29.06 -9.78
CA MET A 545 8.94 30.43 -10.04
C MET A 545 10.35 30.53 -10.65
N GLU A 546 11.20 29.51 -10.51
CA GLU A 546 12.58 29.53 -11.03
C GLU A 546 12.60 29.23 -12.54
N ASP A 547 13.28 30.09 -13.30
CA ASP A 547 13.45 30.05 -14.76
C ASP A 547 12.11 30.05 -15.54
N THR A 548 11.19 30.92 -15.16
CA THR A 548 9.80 30.91 -15.67
C THR A 548 9.35 32.26 -16.23
N ASP A 549 8.77 32.20 -17.44
CA ASP A 549 7.99 33.24 -18.15
C ASP A 549 6.62 33.42 -17.47
N MET A 550 6.25 34.64 -17.08
CA MET A 550 5.05 34.94 -16.31
C MET A 550 4.26 36.13 -16.85
N ILE A 551 2.93 36.00 -16.79
CA ILE A 551 2.00 37.11 -16.98
C ILE A 551 1.32 37.40 -15.64
N ILE A 552 1.53 38.61 -15.12
CA ILE A 552 1.03 39.04 -13.82
C ILE A 552 -0.01 40.15 -14.02
N VAL A 553 -1.21 39.99 -13.47
CA VAL A 553 -2.29 40.98 -13.51
C VAL A 553 -2.50 41.55 -12.11
N ILE A 554 -2.36 42.88 -11.98
CA ILE A 554 -2.46 43.62 -10.72
C ILE A 554 -3.47 44.75 -10.86
N ARG A 555 -4.26 44.98 -9.81
CA ARG A 555 -5.19 46.12 -9.72
C ARG A 555 -4.71 47.15 -8.69
N GLU A 556 -3.88 48.09 -9.10
CA GLU A 556 -3.30 49.12 -8.21
C GLU A 556 -4.06 50.44 -8.30
N ASN A 557 -4.45 51.04 -7.16
CA ASN A 557 -5.18 52.31 -7.08
C ASN A 557 -6.46 52.36 -7.95
N GLY A 558 -7.13 51.22 -8.13
CA GLY A 558 -8.34 51.10 -8.94
C GLY A 558 -8.11 50.94 -10.45
N ALA A 559 -6.85 50.90 -10.91
CA ALA A 559 -6.48 50.67 -12.31
C ALA A 559 -5.82 49.29 -12.50
N PHE A 560 -6.13 48.63 -13.61
CA PHE A 560 -5.53 47.33 -13.96
C PHE A 560 -4.22 47.51 -14.73
N GLN A 561 -3.24 46.67 -14.41
CA GLN A 561 -1.97 46.54 -15.12
C GLN A 561 -1.71 45.05 -15.42
N ALA A 562 -1.18 44.77 -16.61
CA ALA A 562 -0.65 43.46 -16.98
C ALA A 562 0.86 43.59 -17.17
N TRP A 563 1.63 42.77 -16.46
CA TRP A 563 3.08 42.73 -16.53
C TRP A 563 3.53 41.43 -17.18
N ASP A 564 4.38 41.58 -18.18
CA ASP A 564 5.19 40.50 -18.73
C ASP A 564 6.49 40.44 -17.92
N SER A 565 6.77 39.30 -17.32
CA SER A 565 7.84 39.17 -16.32
C SER A 565 8.55 37.83 -16.41
N TYR A 566 9.85 37.85 -16.13
CA TYR A 566 10.67 36.65 -16.02
C TYR A 566 11.26 36.54 -14.61
N SER A 567 11.27 35.31 -14.08
CA SER A 567 11.85 35.02 -12.78
C SER A 567 12.96 33.98 -12.90
N SER A 568 14.14 34.29 -12.36
CA SER A 568 15.32 33.40 -12.34
C SER A 568 15.49 32.65 -11.02
N GLY A 569 14.46 32.63 -10.16
CA GLY A 569 14.52 32.04 -8.81
C GLY A 569 13.20 32.19 -8.04
N TYR A 570 13.21 31.97 -6.73
CA TYR A 570 12.03 32.11 -5.86
C TYR A 570 11.89 33.52 -5.25
N THR A 571 12.31 34.55 -5.97
CA THR A 571 12.22 35.95 -5.57
C THR A 571 11.18 36.69 -6.41
N THR A 572 10.81 37.92 -6.04
CA THR A 572 9.88 38.75 -6.81
C THR A 572 10.28 38.81 -8.29
N PRO A 573 9.40 38.42 -9.24
CA PRO A 573 9.69 38.46 -10.66
C PRO A 573 10.02 39.87 -11.14
N SER A 574 10.95 40.00 -12.08
CA SER A 574 11.31 41.28 -12.70
C SER A 574 10.54 41.45 -14.00
N GLN A 575 9.99 42.65 -14.24
CA GLN A 575 9.33 42.94 -15.52
C GLN A 575 10.34 42.88 -16.67
N ASP A 576 9.93 42.35 -17.81
CA ASP A 576 10.80 42.12 -18.95
C ASP A 576 11.44 43.39 -19.50
N SER A 577 10.72 44.51 -19.41
CA SER A 577 11.21 45.85 -19.78
C SER A 577 12.45 46.30 -18.98
N SER A 578 12.66 45.73 -17.79
CA SER A 578 13.80 46.01 -16.90
C SER A 578 14.98 45.05 -17.11
N LEU A 579 14.79 43.96 -17.86
CA LEU A 579 15.78 42.91 -18.09
C LEU A 579 16.51 43.11 -19.42
N LYS A 580 17.86 43.07 -19.38
CA LYS A 580 18.67 43.28 -20.58
C LYS A 580 18.47 42.13 -21.58
N GLY A 581 17.92 42.48 -22.73
CA GLY A 581 17.64 41.55 -23.83
C GLY A 581 16.22 41.00 -23.85
N CYS A 582 15.36 41.46 -22.93
CA CYS A 582 13.96 41.04 -22.87
C CYS A 582 13.00 42.18 -23.29
N LYS A 583 11.77 41.85 -23.70
CA LYS A 583 10.76 42.79 -24.19
C LYS A 583 9.40 42.49 -23.56
N ASN A 584 8.63 43.53 -23.25
CA ASN A 584 7.23 43.34 -22.90
C ASN A 584 6.42 42.98 -24.16
N ASN A 585 5.81 41.82 -24.15
CA ASN A 585 5.03 41.22 -25.22
C ASN A 585 3.58 40.90 -24.83
N ALA A 586 3.18 41.18 -23.59
CA ALA A 586 1.83 41.04 -23.07
C ALA A 586 1.04 42.36 -23.17
N ASN A 587 -0.03 42.37 -23.98
CA ASN A 587 -0.91 43.54 -24.16
C ASN A 587 -2.29 43.28 -23.55
N MET A 588 -2.70 44.09 -22.58
CA MET A 588 -4.04 44.02 -22.00
C MET A 588 -5.08 44.60 -22.98
N ILE A 589 -6.11 43.82 -23.33
CA ILE A 589 -7.18 44.20 -24.27
C ILE A 589 -8.42 44.69 -23.51
N ASN A 590 -8.81 44.01 -22.43
CA ASN A 590 -9.99 44.35 -21.64
C ASN A 590 -9.71 44.09 -20.16
N ALA A 591 -10.34 44.86 -19.28
CA ALA A 591 -10.28 44.66 -17.84
C ALA A 591 -11.58 45.15 -17.19
N GLU A 592 -12.29 44.23 -16.53
CA GLU A 592 -13.57 44.47 -15.88
C GLU A 592 -13.51 44.07 -14.41
N PHE A 593 -14.14 44.88 -13.55
CA PHE A 593 -14.33 44.57 -12.14
C PHE A 593 -15.83 44.59 -11.82
N THR A 594 -16.39 43.45 -11.42
CA THR A 594 -17.82 43.33 -11.15
C THR A 594 -18.18 43.71 -9.72
N ALA A 595 -19.46 44.01 -9.48
CA ALA A 595 -19.99 44.33 -8.14
C ALA A 595 -19.75 43.23 -7.09
N ASN A 596 -19.51 41.99 -7.52
CA ASN A 596 -19.24 40.82 -6.66
C ASN A 596 -17.74 40.59 -6.39
N LYS A 597 -16.88 41.59 -6.65
CA LYS A 597 -15.42 41.51 -6.52
C LYS A 597 -14.77 40.46 -7.46
N THR A 598 -15.32 40.29 -8.66
CA THR A 598 -14.69 39.45 -9.71
C THR A 598 -13.91 40.33 -10.65
N MET A 599 -12.62 40.01 -10.84
CA MET A 599 -11.72 40.59 -11.81
C MET A 599 -11.69 39.72 -13.07
N VAL A 600 -12.06 40.29 -14.21
CA VAL A 600 -11.95 39.65 -15.53
C VAL A 600 -10.99 40.46 -16.39
N VAL A 601 -9.80 39.93 -16.68
CA VAL A 601 -8.76 40.64 -17.43
C VAL A 601 -8.30 39.84 -18.63
N THR A 602 -8.32 40.44 -19.80
CA THR A 602 -7.94 39.81 -21.08
C THR A 602 -6.61 40.36 -21.55
N VAL A 603 -5.64 39.47 -21.79
CA VAL A 603 -4.26 39.79 -22.20
C VAL A 603 -3.91 39.00 -23.47
N THR A 604 -3.32 39.65 -24.46
CA THR A 604 -2.86 39.01 -25.71
C THR A 604 -1.34 39.06 -25.84
N ARG A 605 -0.77 37.99 -26.42
CA ARG A 605 0.66 37.90 -26.78
C ARG A 605 0.85 37.10 -28.06
N LEU A 606 1.98 37.31 -28.75
CA LEU A 606 2.39 36.46 -29.87
C LEU A 606 2.71 35.05 -29.36
N LEU A 607 2.42 34.03 -30.18
CA LEU A 607 2.85 32.65 -29.91
C LEU A 607 4.38 32.51 -29.90
N ASN A 608 5.04 33.26 -30.77
CA ASN A 608 6.49 33.41 -30.79
C ASN A 608 6.83 34.91 -30.76
N THR A 609 7.33 35.39 -29.64
CA THR A 609 7.67 36.80 -29.41
C THR A 609 9.03 37.19 -30.01
N GLY A 610 9.85 36.20 -30.38
CA GLY A 610 11.22 36.40 -30.84
C GLY A 610 12.21 36.68 -29.69
N ASP A 611 11.76 36.59 -28.45
CA ASP A 611 12.54 36.80 -27.22
C ASP A 611 12.83 35.49 -26.50
N SER A 612 13.74 34.69 -27.06
CA SER A 612 14.01 33.34 -26.55
C SER A 612 14.74 33.31 -25.20
N LYS A 613 14.96 34.46 -24.55
CA LYS A 613 15.67 34.54 -23.28
C LYS A 613 14.70 34.61 -22.10
N CYS A 614 13.62 35.38 -22.24
CA CYS A 614 12.62 35.54 -21.18
C CYS A 614 11.27 34.87 -21.53
N ASP A 615 10.95 34.69 -22.81
CA ASP A 615 9.66 34.15 -23.24
C ASP A 615 9.71 32.71 -23.74
N VAL A 616 8.71 31.94 -23.36
CA VAL A 616 8.44 30.61 -23.93
C VAL A 616 7.69 30.76 -25.24
N VAL A 617 8.16 30.05 -26.28
CA VAL A 617 7.42 29.91 -27.54
C VAL A 617 6.23 28.99 -27.31
N LEU A 618 5.03 29.55 -27.34
CA LEU A 618 3.78 28.82 -27.21
C LEU A 618 3.36 28.26 -28.57
N LYS A 619 2.78 27.06 -28.57
CA LYS A 619 2.26 26.42 -29.79
C LYS A 619 0.86 25.87 -29.54
N PRO A 620 -0.01 25.86 -30.56
CA PRO A 620 -1.26 25.12 -30.51
C PRO A 620 -1.07 23.70 -29.99
N ASN A 621 -1.92 23.27 -29.05
CA ASN A 621 -1.90 21.95 -28.40
C ASN A 621 -0.62 21.63 -27.62
N MET A 622 0.19 22.63 -27.28
CA MET A 622 1.39 22.45 -26.46
C MET A 622 1.00 22.01 -25.05
N ILE A 623 1.61 20.92 -24.59
CA ILE A 623 1.62 20.57 -23.17
C ILE A 623 2.86 21.21 -22.57
N THR A 624 2.67 22.05 -21.56
CA THR A 624 3.75 22.68 -20.84
C THR A 624 3.55 22.55 -19.34
N GLU A 625 4.67 22.55 -18.61
CA GLU A 625 4.65 22.83 -17.18
C GLU A 625 4.04 24.22 -16.96
N PHE A 626 3.21 24.33 -15.94
CA PHE A 626 2.42 25.51 -15.68
C PHE A 626 2.24 25.74 -14.18
N CYS A 627 2.42 26.98 -13.76
CA CYS A 627 2.17 27.42 -12.39
C CYS A 627 1.26 28.65 -12.37
N PHE A 628 0.50 28.83 -11.29
CA PHE A 628 -0.30 30.03 -11.07
C PHE A 628 -0.18 30.46 -9.61
N ALA A 629 -0.36 31.75 -9.34
CA ALA A 629 -0.37 32.29 -7.99
C ALA A 629 -1.32 33.49 -7.91
N TYR A 630 -1.91 33.71 -6.74
CA TYR A 630 -2.70 34.91 -6.49
C TYR A 630 -2.64 35.37 -5.04
N ASN A 631 -2.98 36.64 -4.83
CA ASN A 631 -3.31 37.17 -3.51
C ASN A 631 -4.72 37.76 -3.57
N SER A 632 -5.59 37.29 -2.69
CA SER A 632 -7.00 37.72 -2.62
C SER A 632 -7.24 38.96 -1.75
N GLU A 633 -6.22 39.53 -1.12
CA GLU A 633 -6.32 40.73 -0.29
C GLU A 633 -6.23 42.04 -1.10
N SER A 634 -7.04 43.04 -0.74
CA SER A 634 -7.26 44.28 -1.49
C SER A 634 -6.26 45.42 -1.21
N ASP A 635 -5.37 45.26 -0.23
CA ASP A 635 -4.39 46.30 0.16
C ASP A 635 -3.00 45.95 -0.38
N LEU A 636 -2.66 46.46 -1.57
CA LEU A 636 -1.42 46.14 -2.32
C LEU A 636 -0.14 46.77 -1.74
N THR A 637 -0.07 47.04 -0.44
CA THR A 637 1.16 47.54 0.20
C THR A 637 2.32 46.53 0.19
N THR A 638 2.04 45.27 -0.14
CA THR A 638 3.03 44.18 -0.23
C THR A 638 2.91 43.37 -1.53
N PHE A 639 3.44 43.88 -2.65
CA PHE A 639 3.75 43.05 -3.82
C PHE A 639 5.11 42.34 -3.64
N PRO A 640 5.19 41.35 -2.73
CA PRO A 640 5.87 40.08 -3.06
C PRO A 640 5.23 38.82 -2.45
N ILE A 641 4.02 38.87 -1.88
CA ILE A 641 3.41 37.73 -1.17
C ILE A 641 2.12 37.27 -1.87
N HIS A 642 2.03 35.97 -2.18
CA HIS A 642 0.80 35.28 -2.61
C HIS A 642 0.23 34.44 -1.46
N ASN A 643 -1.09 34.33 -1.36
CA ASN A 643 -1.76 33.49 -0.36
C ASN A 643 -2.31 32.18 -0.93
N ALA A 644 -2.33 32.04 -2.27
CA ALA A 644 -2.66 30.82 -2.98
C ALA A 644 -1.70 30.60 -4.17
N VAL A 645 -1.37 29.34 -4.43
CA VAL A 645 -0.48 28.90 -5.51
C VAL A 645 -0.90 27.52 -5.98
N GLY A 646 -0.68 27.21 -7.24
CA GLY A 646 -0.82 25.85 -7.77
C GLY A 646 0.15 25.60 -8.92
N MET A 647 0.43 24.32 -9.16
CA MET A 647 1.33 23.86 -10.21
C MET A 647 0.81 22.57 -10.85
N GLY A 648 1.12 22.37 -12.12
CA GLY A 648 0.67 21.22 -12.86
C GLY A 648 1.09 21.26 -14.31
N LYS A 649 0.38 20.50 -15.14
CA LYS A 649 0.54 20.53 -16.58
C LYS A 649 -0.68 21.16 -17.20
N ILE A 650 -0.45 22.18 -18.00
CA ILE A 650 -1.50 22.75 -18.84
C ILE A 650 -1.30 22.25 -20.27
N LYS A 651 -2.36 21.72 -20.87
CA LYS A 651 -2.42 21.54 -22.31
C LYS A 651 -3.14 22.76 -22.88
N LEU A 652 -2.38 23.59 -23.58
CA LEU A 652 -2.85 24.75 -24.33
C LEU A 652 -3.54 24.28 -25.62
N GLY A 653 -4.67 23.59 -25.47
CA GLY A 653 -5.40 23.01 -26.58
C GLY A 653 -6.11 24.07 -27.41
N MET A 654 -6.40 23.71 -28.67
CA MET A 654 -7.26 24.49 -29.56
C MET A 654 -8.75 24.27 -29.27
N THR A 655 -9.07 23.26 -28.46
CA THR A 655 -10.41 22.81 -28.09
C THR A 655 -10.49 22.57 -26.58
N GLN A 656 -11.68 22.67 -25.98
CA GLN A 656 -11.93 22.43 -24.56
C GLN A 656 -11.61 20.97 -24.18
N ALA A 657 -11.89 20.01 -25.07
CA ALA A 657 -11.58 18.60 -24.88
C ALA A 657 -10.07 18.33 -24.93
N ASP A 658 -9.35 19.08 -25.76
CA ASP A 658 -7.89 19.02 -25.82
C ASP A 658 -7.20 19.79 -24.71
N SER A 659 -7.95 20.46 -23.86
CA SER A 659 -7.38 21.38 -22.89
C SER A 659 -7.69 20.92 -21.49
N TYR A 660 -6.65 20.85 -20.70
CA TYR A 660 -6.77 20.52 -19.31
C TYR A 660 -5.72 21.28 -18.54
N PHE A 661 -6.07 21.63 -17.31
CA PHE A 661 -5.08 21.85 -16.27
C PHE A 661 -5.16 20.63 -15.35
N HIS A 662 -4.16 19.77 -15.45
CA HIS A 662 -4.03 18.64 -14.54
C HIS A 662 -3.23 19.18 -13.37
N HIS A 663 -3.93 19.42 -12.26
CA HIS A 663 -3.27 19.57 -10.97
C HIS A 663 -2.31 18.39 -10.83
N GLY A 664 -1.04 18.65 -10.54
CA GLY A 664 -0.11 17.55 -10.30
C GLY A 664 -0.70 16.65 -9.22
N ASP A 665 -1.00 15.37 -9.54
CA ASP A 665 -1.63 14.43 -8.60
C ASP A 665 -0.86 14.43 -7.28
N ASP A 666 -1.48 15.00 -6.26
CA ASP A 666 -0.88 15.17 -4.94
C ASP A 666 -1.09 13.91 -4.06
N ILE A 667 -1.38 12.76 -4.70
CA ILE A 667 -1.46 11.45 -4.03
C ILE A 667 -0.08 11.08 -3.45
N ASP A 668 0.99 11.51 -4.12
CA ASP A 668 2.37 11.42 -3.63
C ASP A 668 2.87 12.77 -3.06
N GLY A 669 2.00 13.77 -2.95
CA GLY A 669 2.27 15.17 -2.62
C GLY A 669 3.03 15.37 -1.34
N ALA A 670 2.42 14.98 -0.22
CA ALA A 670 3.04 15.09 1.09
C ALA A 670 4.36 14.29 1.19
N LEU A 671 4.49 13.15 0.50
CA LEU A 671 5.72 12.33 0.53
C LEU A 671 6.84 12.90 -0.36
N TYR A 672 6.48 13.50 -1.49
CA TYR A 672 7.40 14.18 -2.40
C TYR A 672 7.81 15.56 -1.88
N GLU A 673 6.85 16.36 -1.40
CA GLU A 673 7.08 17.65 -0.74
C GLU A 673 7.91 17.48 0.53
N ASN A 674 7.65 16.44 1.33
CA ASN A 674 8.43 16.20 2.54
C ASN A 674 9.58 15.21 2.33
N HIS A 675 9.88 14.77 1.10
CA HIS A 675 11.00 13.86 0.79
C HIS A 675 12.32 14.33 1.43
N GLY A 676 12.63 15.62 1.27
CA GLY A 676 13.82 16.24 1.87
C GLY A 676 13.85 16.10 3.39
N ILE A 677 12.71 16.29 4.07
CA ILE A 677 12.58 16.13 5.53
C ILE A 677 12.75 14.67 5.93
N TYR A 678 12.05 13.74 5.28
CA TYR A 678 12.15 12.32 5.58
C TYR A 678 13.58 11.80 5.40
N MET A 679 14.24 12.13 4.29
CA MET A 679 15.63 11.72 4.06
C MET A 679 16.58 12.36 5.07
N THR A 680 16.34 13.61 5.44
CA THR A 680 17.12 14.30 6.47
C THR A 680 17.02 13.54 7.80
N VAL A 681 15.81 13.20 8.26
CA VAL A 681 15.63 12.43 9.51
C VAL A 681 16.27 11.04 9.42
N MET A 682 16.09 10.34 8.30
CA MET A 682 16.65 8.98 8.13
C MET A 682 18.17 8.97 8.17
N TRP A 683 18.83 9.88 7.45
CA TRP A 683 20.28 9.88 7.28
C TRP A 683 21.04 10.73 8.32
N LEU A 684 20.41 11.73 8.95
CA LEU A 684 21.01 12.50 10.05
C LEU A 684 20.68 11.97 11.44
N CYS A 685 19.59 11.22 11.62
CA CYS A 685 19.19 10.75 12.94
C CYS A 685 19.15 9.22 13.01
N VAL A 686 18.26 8.59 12.25
CA VAL A 686 17.92 7.16 12.43
C VAL A 686 19.13 6.26 12.16
N VAL A 687 19.80 6.42 11.01
CA VAL A 687 20.99 5.61 10.67
C VAL A 687 22.15 5.87 11.65
N GLN A 688 22.28 7.11 12.15
CA GLN A 688 23.36 7.48 13.07
C GLN A 688 23.20 6.77 14.41
N VAL A 689 21.97 6.68 14.94
CA VAL A 689 21.65 5.90 16.14
C VAL A 689 22.02 4.44 15.94
N GLY A 690 21.69 3.86 14.78
CA GLY A 690 22.06 2.50 14.42
C GLY A 690 23.58 2.27 14.41
N ILE A 691 24.34 3.17 13.79
CA ILE A 691 25.81 3.10 13.73
C ILE A 691 26.42 3.27 15.12
N MET A 692 25.93 4.23 15.91
CA MET A 692 26.42 4.48 17.27
C MET A 692 26.17 3.28 18.17
N ALA A 693 24.97 2.67 18.11
CA ALA A 693 24.62 1.48 18.88
C ALA A 693 25.59 0.34 18.61
N ILE A 694 25.82 -0.02 17.34
CA ILE A 694 26.69 -1.14 16.99
C ILE A 694 28.18 -0.81 17.13
N ARG A 695 28.61 0.46 17.11
CA ARG A 695 30.03 0.83 17.24
C ARG A 695 30.45 1.03 18.69
N TYR A 696 29.66 1.79 19.44
CA TYR A 696 30.03 2.27 20.78
C TYR A 696 29.32 1.55 21.92
N PHE A 697 28.25 0.78 21.68
CA PHE A 697 27.42 0.16 22.74
C PHE A 697 27.28 -1.36 22.58
N LYS A 698 28.27 -2.04 21.96
CA LYS A 698 28.27 -3.50 21.66
C LYS A 698 28.02 -4.43 22.85
N TRP A 699 28.23 -3.98 24.08
CA TRP A 699 27.92 -4.76 25.29
C TRP A 699 26.43 -5.01 25.49
N SER A 700 25.56 -4.14 24.96
CA SER A 700 24.11 -4.26 25.11
C SER A 700 23.56 -5.27 24.11
N PHE A 701 22.76 -6.23 24.58
CA PHE A 701 22.07 -7.17 23.69
C PHE A 701 21.17 -6.46 22.66
N MET A 702 20.70 -5.24 22.96
CA MET A 702 19.88 -4.43 22.06
C MET A 702 20.68 -3.73 20.95
N ALA A 703 22.01 -3.64 21.04
CA ALA A 703 22.82 -2.87 20.08
C ALA A 703 22.65 -3.37 18.64
N TYR A 704 22.63 -4.68 18.44
CA TYR A 704 22.36 -5.30 17.15
C TYR A 704 20.92 -5.02 16.67
N LEU A 705 19.92 -5.15 17.55
CA LEU A 705 18.52 -4.94 17.21
C LEU A 705 18.28 -3.49 16.76
N ILE A 706 18.82 -2.52 17.51
CA ILE A 706 18.74 -1.09 17.17
C ILE A 706 19.37 -0.83 15.80
N HIS A 707 20.56 -1.39 15.54
CA HIS A 707 21.23 -1.25 14.25
C HIS A 707 20.44 -1.88 13.09
N ALA A 708 19.92 -3.10 13.27
CA ALA A 708 19.16 -3.79 12.24
C ALA A 708 17.83 -3.08 11.93
N LEU A 709 17.08 -2.66 12.96
CA LEU A 709 15.80 -1.98 12.79
C LEU A 709 15.98 -0.58 12.18
N SER A 710 16.91 0.22 12.69
CA SER A 710 17.21 1.54 12.11
C SER A 710 17.67 1.42 10.66
N GLY A 711 18.53 0.45 10.34
CA GLY A 711 18.94 0.16 8.97
C GLY A 711 17.77 -0.23 8.07
N ALA A 712 16.89 -1.13 8.52
CA ALA A 712 15.72 -1.56 7.76
C ALA A 712 14.76 -0.40 7.46
N VAL A 713 14.50 0.47 8.44
CA VAL A 713 13.68 1.67 8.26
C VAL A 713 14.32 2.61 7.25
N VAL A 714 15.62 2.89 7.36
CA VAL A 714 16.34 3.76 6.41
C VAL A 714 16.32 3.18 4.99
N ILE A 715 16.50 1.86 4.83
CA ILE A 715 16.42 1.19 3.53
C ILE A 715 15.02 1.37 2.93
N PHE A 716 13.96 1.08 3.70
CA PHE A 716 12.59 1.20 3.23
C PHE A 716 12.28 2.62 2.74
N PHE A 717 12.56 3.63 3.57
CA PHE A 717 12.29 5.02 3.22
C PHE A 717 13.13 5.50 2.04
N THR A 718 14.40 5.09 1.93
CA THR A 718 15.26 5.46 0.79
C THR A 718 14.72 4.86 -0.52
N LEU A 719 14.31 3.58 -0.52
CA LEU A 719 13.77 2.93 -1.71
C LEU A 719 12.40 3.49 -2.11
N ALA A 720 11.50 3.68 -1.14
CA ALA A 720 10.18 4.26 -1.37
C ALA A 720 10.30 5.67 -1.94
N SER A 721 11.21 6.48 -1.37
CA SER A 721 11.48 7.82 -1.85
C SER A 721 11.96 7.85 -3.30
N VAL A 722 12.96 7.04 -3.66
CA VAL A 722 13.50 7.05 -5.03
C VAL A 722 12.45 6.57 -6.02
N TYR A 723 11.61 5.60 -5.64
CA TYR A 723 10.48 5.16 -6.43
C TYR A 723 9.47 6.28 -6.68
N ILE A 724 9.08 7.02 -5.63
CA ILE A 724 8.12 8.14 -5.72
C ILE A 724 8.68 9.26 -6.63
N VAL A 725 9.93 9.69 -6.40
CA VAL A 725 10.58 10.73 -7.23
C VAL A 725 10.71 10.28 -8.68
N TYR A 726 11.11 9.03 -8.92
CA TYR A 726 11.19 8.47 -10.27
C TYR A 726 9.84 8.45 -10.99
N LYS A 727 8.77 8.09 -10.27
CA LYS A 727 7.41 8.04 -10.82
C LYS A 727 6.85 9.45 -11.10
N LYS A 728 7.16 10.43 -10.25
CA LYS A 728 6.64 11.81 -10.35
C LYS A 728 7.35 12.61 -11.44
N ASP A 729 8.69 12.66 -11.43
CA ASP A 729 9.42 13.58 -12.31
C ASP A 729 9.42 13.09 -13.77
N LYS A 730 9.54 11.77 -14.02
CA LYS A 730 9.66 11.17 -15.38
C LYS A 730 10.70 11.85 -16.30
N LEU A 731 11.59 12.69 -15.76
CA LEU A 731 12.59 13.43 -16.51
C LEU A 731 13.76 12.53 -16.89
N GLY A 732 14.12 12.54 -18.17
CA GLY A 732 15.34 11.91 -18.68
C GLY A 732 16.59 12.61 -18.12
N TYR A 733 17.72 11.89 -18.08
CA TYR A 733 18.99 12.41 -17.54
C TYR A 733 19.40 13.75 -18.16
N ASP A 734 19.25 13.89 -19.48
CA ASP A 734 19.67 15.07 -20.24
C ASP A 734 18.79 16.29 -20.00
N ALA A 735 17.57 16.09 -19.49
CA ALA A 735 16.61 17.16 -19.20
C ALA A 735 16.83 17.83 -17.83
N LEU A 736 17.69 17.26 -16.96
CA LEU A 736 17.95 17.80 -15.63
C LEU A 736 19.10 18.82 -15.66
N SER A 737 18.91 19.97 -15.00
CA SER A 737 19.99 20.93 -14.70
C SER A 737 21.02 20.32 -13.73
N ASP A 738 22.20 20.93 -13.63
CA ASP A 738 23.37 20.32 -12.98
C ASP A 738 23.10 19.84 -11.54
N LYS A 739 22.48 20.67 -10.69
CA LYS A 739 22.21 20.31 -9.28
C LYS A 739 21.20 19.16 -9.12
N PRO A 740 19.98 19.19 -9.71
CA PRO A 740 19.07 18.05 -9.75
C PRO A 740 19.68 16.78 -10.35
N ARG A 741 20.52 16.91 -11.37
CA ARG A 741 21.21 15.78 -12.00
C ARG A 741 22.13 15.05 -11.00
N TYR A 742 22.96 15.79 -10.26
CA TYR A 742 23.82 15.19 -9.23
C TYR A 742 23.00 14.54 -8.12
N HIS A 743 21.95 15.22 -7.63
CA HIS A 743 21.08 14.69 -6.57
C HIS A 743 20.41 13.36 -6.98
N SER A 744 19.85 13.32 -8.19
CA SER A 744 19.21 12.13 -8.76
C SER A 744 20.20 10.96 -8.91
N ARG A 745 21.40 11.19 -9.48
CA ARG A 745 22.39 10.12 -9.71
C ARG A 745 22.92 9.53 -8.41
N ILE A 746 23.19 10.37 -7.41
CA ILE A 746 23.63 9.89 -6.09
C ILE A 746 22.50 9.10 -5.42
N GLY A 747 21.25 9.56 -5.54
CA GLY A 747 20.07 8.83 -5.04
C GLY A 747 19.95 7.41 -5.60
N PHE A 748 20.05 7.23 -6.92
CA PHE A 748 20.02 5.88 -7.53
C PHE A 748 21.21 5.01 -7.11
N TYR A 749 22.40 5.58 -7.03
CA TYR A 749 23.58 4.87 -6.55
C TYR A 749 23.40 4.38 -5.10
N LEU A 750 22.78 5.20 -4.24
CA LEU A 750 22.46 4.84 -2.87
C LEU A 750 21.49 3.66 -2.80
N CYS A 751 20.50 3.54 -3.69
CA CYS A 751 19.60 2.38 -3.72
C CYS A 751 20.34 1.05 -3.84
N THR A 752 21.34 0.97 -4.73
CA THR A 752 22.16 -0.25 -4.87
C THR A 752 22.99 -0.53 -3.62
N LEU A 753 23.55 0.51 -3.00
CA LEU A 753 24.38 0.35 -1.82
C LEU A 753 23.58 -0.03 -0.56
N VAL A 754 22.40 0.54 -0.34
CA VAL A 754 21.56 0.20 0.83
C VAL A 754 21.01 -1.23 0.74
N LEU A 755 20.68 -1.72 -0.47
CA LEU A 755 20.35 -3.13 -0.67
C LEU A 755 21.55 -4.04 -0.43
N SER A 756 22.74 -3.63 -0.89
CA SER A 756 23.99 -4.36 -0.62
C SER A 756 24.32 -4.40 0.88
N GLN A 757 24.02 -3.34 1.63
CA GLN A 757 24.12 -3.33 3.09
C GLN A 757 23.20 -4.35 3.74
N ALA A 758 21.95 -4.44 3.29
CA ALA A 758 20.98 -5.40 3.82
C ALA A 758 21.46 -6.84 3.61
N VAL A 759 21.85 -7.18 2.39
CA VAL A 759 22.33 -8.53 2.02
C VAL A 759 23.59 -8.89 2.81
N THR A 760 24.59 -8.02 2.82
CA THR A 760 25.86 -8.28 3.52
C THR A 760 25.69 -8.34 5.04
N GLY A 761 24.79 -7.54 5.61
CA GLY A 761 24.45 -7.56 7.03
C GLY A 761 23.76 -8.86 7.44
N LEU A 762 22.74 -9.29 6.68
CA LEU A 762 22.02 -10.55 6.92
C LEU A 762 22.96 -11.75 6.76
N PHE A 763 23.77 -11.78 5.69
CA PHE A 763 24.77 -12.82 5.47
C PHE A 763 25.75 -12.89 6.64
N THR A 764 26.28 -11.75 7.09
CA THR A 764 27.18 -11.69 8.25
C THR A 764 26.52 -12.30 9.48
N LYS A 765 25.25 -11.95 9.75
CA LYS A 765 24.53 -12.45 10.94
C LYS A 765 24.31 -13.96 10.87
N ILE A 766 23.82 -14.48 9.73
CA ILE A 766 23.62 -15.91 9.53
C ILE A 766 24.94 -16.66 9.72
N TRP A 767 26.05 -16.13 9.17
CA TRP A 767 27.36 -16.73 9.32
C TRP A 767 27.83 -16.75 10.78
N MET A 768 27.65 -15.65 11.52
CA MET A 768 27.97 -15.56 12.95
C MET A 768 27.18 -16.55 13.83
N MET A 769 25.96 -16.93 13.40
CA MET A 769 25.09 -17.83 14.15
C MET A 769 25.36 -19.30 13.87
N PHE A 770 25.67 -19.66 12.62
CA PHE A 770 25.65 -21.06 12.18
C PHE A 770 27.00 -21.61 11.68
N LYS A 771 28.02 -20.77 11.46
CA LYS A 771 29.29 -21.20 10.87
C LYS A 771 30.48 -20.86 11.75
N GLN A 772 31.45 -21.78 11.81
CA GLN A 772 32.63 -21.69 12.69
C GLN A 772 33.84 -21.03 12.00
N ASP A 773 33.77 -20.74 10.70
CA ASP A 773 34.88 -20.18 9.92
C ASP A 773 35.01 -18.66 10.12
N LEU A 774 36.07 -18.26 10.83
CA LEU A 774 36.41 -16.88 11.14
C LEU A 774 36.98 -16.09 9.95
N SER A 775 37.50 -16.77 8.92
CA SER A 775 38.12 -16.12 7.76
C SER A 775 37.07 -15.42 6.89
N VAL A 776 36.01 -16.15 6.52
CA VAL A 776 34.86 -15.62 5.77
C VAL A 776 34.16 -14.53 6.58
N LEU A 777 33.97 -14.75 7.88
CA LEU A 777 33.35 -13.76 8.76
C LEU A 777 34.14 -12.43 8.78
N ARG A 778 35.47 -12.49 8.84
CA ARG A 778 36.33 -11.31 8.83
C ARG A 778 36.19 -10.51 7.53
N VAL A 779 36.19 -11.19 6.39
CA VAL A 779 36.04 -10.56 5.07
C VAL A 779 34.65 -9.94 4.92
N SER A 780 33.60 -10.69 5.24
CA SER A 780 32.22 -10.22 5.14
C SER A 780 31.96 -8.97 5.98
N ARG A 781 32.44 -8.94 7.23
CA ARG A 781 32.32 -7.76 8.10
C ARG A 781 33.08 -6.56 7.55
N ARG A 782 34.22 -6.78 6.89
CA ARG A 782 34.97 -5.70 6.25
C ARG A 782 34.19 -5.14 5.06
N ILE A 783 33.62 -6.00 4.22
CA ILE A 783 32.77 -5.60 3.09
C ILE A 783 31.56 -4.80 3.60
N HIS A 784 30.83 -5.32 4.60
CA HIS A 784 29.69 -4.62 5.20
C HIS A 784 30.10 -3.25 5.74
N THR A 785 31.23 -3.14 6.44
CA THR A 785 31.73 -1.85 6.95
C THR A 785 32.09 -0.88 5.82
N VAL A 786 32.78 -1.34 4.77
CA VAL A 786 33.21 -0.50 3.64
C VAL A 786 31.99 0.02 2.86
N ILE A 787 31.04 -0.86 2.54
CA ILE A 787 29.81 -0.46 1.87
C ILE A 787 29.01 0.51 2.78
N GLY A 788 29.03 0.32 4.10
CA GLY A 788 28.36 1.24 5.04
C GLY A 788 28.92 2.67 4.98
N TRP A 789 30.24 2.82 4.89
CA TRP A 789 30.87 4.12 4.64
C TRP A 789 30.53 4.68 3.25
N ALA A 790 30.50 3.81 2.24
CA ALA A 790 30.10 4.17 0.88
C ALA A 790 28.62 4.56 0.77
N CYS A 791 27.75 4.14 1.69
CA CYS A 791 26.38 4.67 1.81
C CYS A 791 26.39 6.04 2.48
N LEU A 792 27.08 6.16 3.62
CA LEU A 792 26.95 7.31 4.49
C LEU A 792 27.47 8.59 3.84
N ILE A 793 28.67 8.55 3.25
CA ILE A 793 29.30 9.76 2.70
C ILE A 793 28.47 10.34 1.54
N PRO A 794 28.09 9.56 0.51
CA PRO A 794 27.25 10.07 -0.56
C PRO A 794 25.86 10.47 -0.07
N ALA A 795 25.26 9.80 0.92
CA ALA A 795 23.97 10.20 1.47
C ALA A 795 24.01 11.59 2.10
N LEU A 796 25.04 11.91 2.89
CA LEU A 796 25.21 13.25 3.45
C LEU A 796 25.42 14.29 2.34
N VAL A 797 26.25 14.00 1.34
CA VAL A 797 26.41 14.89 0.17
C VAL A 797 25.09 15.06 -0.58
N ASN A 798 24.28 14.01 -0.68
CA ASN A 798 23.00 14.07 -1.39
C ASN A 798 21.96 14.93 -0.67
N LEU A 799 21.98 14.95 0.67
CA LEU A 799 21.13 15.84 1.48
C LEU A 799 21.47 17.31 1.20
N LYS A 800 22.76 17.65 1.10
CA LYS A 800 23.20 19.01 0.73
C LYS A 800 22.58 19.42 -0.61
N TYR A 801 22.78 18.61 -1.66
CA TYR A 801 22.24 18.94 -2.99
C TYR A 801 20.70 19.00 -2.97
N GLY A 802 20.03 18.13 -2.23
CA GLY A 802 18.56 18.14 -2.11
C GLY A 802 18.00 19.46 -1.54
N TRP A 803 18.66 20.02 -0.52
CA TRP A 803 18.24 21.30 0.07
C TRP A 803 18.71 22.52 -0.75
N GLU A 804 19.84 22.43 -1.45
CA GLU A 804 20.28 23.47 -2.39
C GLU A 804 19.31 23.63 -3.58
N ILE A 805 18.68 22.55 -4.04
CA ILE A 805 17.66 22.60 -5.10
C ILE A 805 16.41 23.36 -4.62
N ARG A 806 16.08 23.31 -3.33
CA ARG A 806 14.90 24.00 -2.77
C ARG A 806 15.12 25.47 -2.43
N GLN A 807 16.34 26.00 -2.66
CA GLN A 807 16.73 27.37 -2.30
C GLN A 807 16.35 27.78 -0.86
N ASN A 808 16.32 26.82 0.07
CA ASN A 808 15.88 27.05 1.45
C ASN A 808 17.11 27.11 2.39
N ASP A 809 17.73 28.28 2.44
CA ASP A 809 18.96 28.52 3.21
C ASP A 809 18.79 28.18 4.71
N THR A 810 17.63 28.44 5.29
CA THR A 810 17.33 28.13 6.70
C THR A 810 17.43 26.63 7.00
N ASN A 811 16.83 25.79 6.15
CA ASN A 811 16.90 24.34 6.31
C ASN A 811 18.29 23.80 6.00
N LEU A 812 18.97 24.36 5.00
CA LEU A 812 20.34 24.01 4.67
C LEU A 812 21.32 24.34 5.82
N HIS A 813 21.18 25.51 6.45
CA HIS A 813 21.93 25.87 7.66
C HIS A 813 21.64 24.92 8.81
N THR A 814 20.36 24.54 9.00
CA THR A 814 19.97 23.55 10.00
C THR A 814 20.67 22.21 9.76
N VAL A 815 20.72 21.72 8.52
CA VAL A 815 21.46 20.50 8.15
C VAL A 815 22.95 20.61 8.49
N TYR A 816 23.60 21.75 8.20
CA TYR A 816 25.00 21.97 8.56
C TYR A 816 25.25 22.01 10.07
N VAL A 817 24.33 22.61 10.85
CA VAL A 817 24.38 22.56 12.31
C VAL A 817 24.31 21.11 12.79
N PHE A 818 23.40 20.30 12.24
CA PHE A 818 23.31 18.87 12.55
C PHE A 818 24.58 18.10 12.16
N TYR A 819 25.21 18.37 11.02
CA TYR A 819 26.53 17.78 10.70
C TYR A 819 27.56 18.14 11.76
N GLY A 820 27.63 19.40 12.19
CA GLY A 820 28.52 19.86 13.25
C GLY A 820 28.27 19.12 14.57
N VAL A 821 27.01 19.03 15.01
CA VAL A 821 26.61 18.30 16.21
C VAL A 821 26.99 16.83 16.11
N LEU A 822 26.69 16.16 14.99
CA LEU A 822 27.07 14.76 14.78
C LEU A 822 28.58 14.57 14.81
N CYS A 823 29.36 15.44 14.16
CA CYS A 823 30.82 15.40 14.21
C CYS A 823 31.32 15.53 15.65
N VAL A 824 30.77 16.44 16.46
CA VAL A 824 31.12 16.57 17.88
C VAL A 824 30.71 15.33 18.68
N VAL A 825 29.50 14.81 18.49
CA VAL A 825 29.02 13.60 19.18
C VAL A 825 29.90 12.40 18.84
N PHE A 826 30.18 12.16 17.55
CA PHE A 826 31.09 11.09 17.12
C PHE A 826 32.51 11.34 17.62
N ALA A 827 33.01 12.57 17.63
CA ALA A 827 34.33 12.89 18.18
C ALA A 827 34.39 12.62 19.68
N VAL A 828 33.40 13.04 20.46
CA VAL A 828 33.30 12.76 21.91
C VAL A 828 33.19 11.26 22.16
N LEU A 829 32.32 10.55 21.42
CA LEU A 829 32.17 9.11 21.55
C LEU A 829 33.44 8.36 21.12
N GLU A 830 34.12 8.79 20.07
CA GLU A 830 35.37 8.20 19.58
C GLU A 830 36.55 8.50 20.52
N ILE A 831 36.64 9.72 21.06
CA ILE A 831 37.62 10.10 22.10
C ILE A 831 37.38 9.25 23.34
N ARG A 832 36.12 9.12 23.79
CA ARG A 832 35.76 8.22 24.90
C ARG A 832 36.10 6.77 24.57
N HIS A 833 35.84 6.32 23.34
CA HIS A 833 36.08 4.95 22.88
C HIS A 833 37.58 4.62 22.84
N ARG A 834 38.41 5.50 22.28
CA ARG A 834 39.86 5.29 22.12
C ARG A 834 40.66 5.67 23.36
N PHE A 835 40.39 6.84 23.93
CA PHE A 835 41.19 7.44 24.99
C PHE A 835 40.47 7.50 26.34
N GLY A 836 39.23 7.02 26.45
CA GLY A 836 38.50 7.02 27.73
C GLY A 836 39.25 6.31 28.85
N HIS A 837 40.07 5.30 28.54
CA HIS A 837 40.93 4.63 29.52
C HIS A 837 42.04 5.53 30.12
N LEU A 838 42.45 6.60 29.42
CA LEU A 838 43.46 7.56 29.87
C LEU A 838 42.84 8.69 30.73
N PHE A 839 41.63 9.14 30.38
CA PHE A 839 40.99 10.30 31.01
C PHE A 839 39.94 9.96 32.07
N MET A 840 39.25 8.81 31.96
CA MET A 840 38.25 8.40 32.96
C MET A 840 38.79 8.25 34.39
N PRO A 841 40.05 7.82 34.63
CA PRO A 841 40.62 7.86 35.97
C PRO A 841 40.72 9.28 36.57
N PHE A 842 40.83 10.32 35.74
CA PHE A 842 40.96 11.72 36.17
C PHE A 842 39.61 12.41 36.37
N ILE A 843 38.59 12.10 35.55
CA ILE A 843 37.26 12.75 35.60
C ILE A 843 36.36 12.09 36.66
N PHE A 844 36.45 10.77 36.81
CA PHE A 844 35.74 10.04 37.86
C PHE A 844 36.76 9.47 38.82
N ASN A 845 37.09 10.26 39.84
CA ASN A 845 37.82 9.81 41.03
C ASN A 845 36.94 8.89 41.90
N PHE A 846 36.24 7.95 41.26
CA PHE A 846 35.57 6.85 41.94
C PHE A 846 36.64 5.79 42.18
N LYS A 847 37.04 5.66 43.44
CA LYS A 847 37.32 4.35 44.03
C LYS A 847 36.38 3.35 43.37
N ARG A 848 36.88 2.22 42.87
CA ARG A 848 36.14 1.05 42.33
C ARG A 848 35.08 0.56 43.35
N LYS A 849 34.06 1.36 43.62
CA LYS A 849 32.87 1.05 44.40
C LYS A 849 31.92 0.40 43.41
N LYS A 850 31.63 -0.87 43.68
CA LYS A 850 30.52 -1.67 43.15
C LYS A 850 29.60 -0.87 42.23
N ILE A 851 29.68 -1.15 40.94
CA ILE A 851 28.71 -0.67 39.95
C ILE A 851 27.38 -1.33 40.31
N ASN A 852 26.58 -0.64 41.13
CA ASN A 852 25.17 -0.93 41.29
C ASN A 852 24.49 -0.58 39.98
N ARG A 853 24.27 -1.58 39.13
CA ARG A 853 23.46 -1.46 37.91
C ARG A 853 21.98 -1.46 38.29
N LYS A 854 21.50 -0.41 38.97
CA LYS A 854 20.06 -0.16 39.14
C LYS A 854 19.51 0.53 37.90
N SER A 855 19.27 -0.22 36.83
CA SER A 855 18.24 0.18 35.85
C SER A 855 17.85 -1.05 35.02
N THR A 856 16.61 -1.50 35.26
CA THR A 856 15.88 -2.51 34.47
C THR A 856 16.47 -3.93 34.56
N ILE A 857 16.39 -4.52 35.75
CA ILE A 857 16.80 -5.89 36.02
C ILE A 857 15.58 -6.63 36.59
N THR A 858 15.21 -7.75 35.97
CA THR A 858 14.23 -8.71 36.50
C THR A 858 14.77 -9.33 37.80
N ALA A 859 13.88 -9.65 38.75
CA ALA A 859 14.21 -10.10 40.11
C ALA A 859 15.28 -11.23 40.18
N ASP A 860 15.38 -12.08 39.16
CA ASP A 860 16.35 -13.20 39.12
C ASP A 860 17.82 -12.77 39.02
N LYS A 861 18.12 -11.63 38.38
CA LYS A 861 19.51 -11.17 38.19
C LYS A 861 20.06 -10.42 39.40
N GLU A 862 19.20 -9.71 40.13
CA GLU A 862 19.58 -9.07 41.41
C GLU A 862 19.97 -10.13 42.45
N MET A 863 19.36 -11.33 42.37
CA MET A 863 19.71 -12.47 43.20
C MET A 863 21.09 -13.06 42.85
N GLN A 864 21.51 -13.06 41.57
CA GLN A 864 22.80 -13.62 41.13
C GLN A 864 24.01 -12.73 41.44
N ASP A 865 23.92 -11.42 41.18
CA ASP A 865 24.98 -10.44 41.48
C ASP A 865 25.25 -10.35 43.00
N THR A 866 24.25 -10.70 43.82
CA THR A 866 24.42 -10.85 45.27
C THR A 866 24.76 -12.27 45.71
N PHE A 867 24.56 -13.32 44.90
CA PHE A 867 24.78 -14.71 45.31
C PHE A 867 26.27 -15.06 45.43
N ILE A 868 27.07 -14.79 44.39
CA ILE A 868 28.49 -15.18 44.34
C ILE A 868 29.27 -14.40 45.41
N ASP A 869 29.09 -13.08 45.46
CA ASP A 869 29.77 -12.20 46.41
C ASP A 869 29.33 -12.45 47.88
N LYS A 870 28.06 -12.83 48.15
CA LYS A 870 27.61 -13.14 49.53
C LYS A 870 28.00 -14.54 50.00
N LYS A 871 28.05 -15.53 49.09
CA LYS A 871 28.43 -16.91 49.44
C LYS A 871 29.95 -17.13 49.45
N GLY A 872 30.71 -16.33 48.72
CA GLY A 872 32.16 -16.50 48.61
C GLY A 872 32.51 -17.84 47.96
N LEU A 873 32.00 -18.08 46.76
CA LEU A 873 32.20 -19.34 46.05
C LEU A 873 33.60 -19.47 45.45
N ASN A 874 34.14 -20.68 45.48
CA ASN A 874 35.40 -21.04 44.81
C ASN A 874 35.17 -21.51 43.36
N HIS A 875 36.25 -21.83 42.63
CA HIS A 875 36.15 -22.21 41.22
C HIS A 875 35.38 -23.53 41.00
N SER A 876 35.54 -24.52 41.89
CA SER A 876 34.87 -25.82 41.79
C SER A 876 33.36 -25.65 41.97
N GLU A 877 32.94 -24.89 42.98
CA GLU A 877 31.53 -24.59 43.26
C GLU A 877 30.89 -23.79 42.13
N ILE A 878 31.61 -22.84 41.53
CA ILE A 878 31.13 -22.08 40.38
C ILE A 878 30.96 -22.99 39.14
N LEU A 879 31.87 -23.93 38.91
CA LEU A 879 31.74 -24.92 37.83
C LEU A 879 30.52 -25.83 38.03
N ASP A 880 30.24 -26.26 39.27
CA ASP A 880 29.04 -27.04 39.58
C ASP A 880 27.77 -26.22 39.32
N GLU A 881 27.75 -24.94 39.72
CA GLU A 881 26.66 -24.00 39.43
C GLU A 881 26.46 -23.78 37.92
N ILE A 882 27.53 -23.67 37.14
CA ILE A 882 27.48 -23.60 35.67
C ILE A 882 26.81 -24.85 35.10
N ASN A 883 27.18 -26.03 35.60
CA ASN A 883 26.66 -27.30 35.10
C ASN A 883 25.18 -27.52 35.48
N ILE A 884 24.79 -27.15 36.71
CA ILE A 884 23.43 -27.30 37.23
C ILE A 884 22.48 -26.29 36.59
N LYS A 885 22.84 -25.00 36.58
CA LYS A 885 21.97 -23.92 36.09
C LYS A 885 22.10 -23.67 34.58
N LYS A 886 23.05 -24.33 33.91
CA LYS A 886 23.41 -24.10 32.50
C LYS A 886 23.78 -22.64 32.22
N SER A 887 24.38 -21.98 33.22
CA SER A 887 24.81 -20.58 33.16
C SER A 887 25.91 -20.39 32.13
N GLN A 888 25.88 -19.30 31.38
CA GLN A 888 26.90 -18.97 30.37
C GLN A 888 28.03 -18.16 31.01
N TRP A 889 28.72 -18.75 31.99
CA TRP A 889 29.76 -18.08 32.76
C TRP A 889 31.18 -18.51 32.37
N VAL A 890 32.11 -17.57 32.45
CA VAL A 890 33.55 -17.78 32.22
C VAL A 890 34.38 -17.12 33.33
N PHE A 891 35.59 -17.60 33.55
CA PHE A 891 36.52 -17.00 34.52
C PHE A 891 37.42 -15.98 33.82
N LEU A 892 37.69 -14.85 34.47
CA LEU A 892 38.71 -13.89 34.04
C LEU A 892 39.44 -13.37 35.26
N ASP A 893 40.68 -13.82 35.44
CA ASP A 893 41.49 -13.54 36.62
C ASP A 893 40.73 -13.91 37.93
N GLU A 894 40.37 -12.94 38.76
CA GLU A 894 39.63 -13.09 40.02
C GLU A 894 38.10 -12.97 39.88
N TYR A 895 37.60 -12.85 38.65
CA TYR A 895 36.22 -12.53 38.38
C TYR A 895 35.48 -13.65 37.64
N VAL A 896 34.17 -13.70 37.85
CA VAL A 896 33.22 -14.48 37.05
C VAL A 896 32.47 -13.53 36.12
N LEU A 897 32.42 -13.85 34.83
CA LEU A 897 31.74 -13.05 33.81
C LEU A 897 30.52 -13.79 33.27
N ASP A 898 29.39 -13.09 33.15
CA ASP A 898 28.22 -13.57 32.40
C ASP A 898 28.30 -13.09 30.95
N ILE A 899 28.55 -14.03 30.04
CA ILE A 899 28.68 -13.74 28.61
C ILE A 899 27.36 -13.90 27.84
N SER A 900 26.27 -14.36 28.47
CA SER A 900 24.99 -14.67 27.81
C SER A 900 24.49 -13.55 26.88
N GLY A 901 24.44 -12.32 27.38
CA GLY A 901 24.00 -11.14 26.61
C GLY A 901 25.02 -10.62 25.58
N PHE A 902 26.28 -11.06 25.68
CA PHE A 902 27.36 -10.62 24.81
C PHE A 902 27.68 -11.61 23.68
N MET A 903 27.33 -12.89 23.84
CA MET A 903 27.63 -13.95 22.86
C MET A 903 27.23 -13.58 21.43
N GLN A 904 26.05 -13.00 21.26
CA GLN A 904 25.51 -12.62 19.93
C GLN A 904 26.18 -11.39 19.32
N ASN A 905 26.82 -10.56 20.14
CA ASN A 905 27.49 -9.32 19.73
C ASN A 905 29.02 -9.46 19.68
N HIS A 906 29.56 -10.60 20.12
CA HIS A 906 30.99 -10.85 20.13
C HIS A 906 31.53 -10.82 18.68
N PRO A 907 32.62 -10.08 18.40
CA PRO A 907 33.19 -9.97 17.06
C PRO A 907 33.54 -11.30 16.38
N GLY A 908 33.87 -12.33 17.16
CA GLY A 908 34.19 -13.67 16.68
C GLY A 908 32.98 -14.61 16.57
N GLY A 909 31.77 -14.12 16.84
CA GLY A 909 30.55 -14.94 16.86
C GLY A 909 30.31 -15.64 18.20
N ALA A 910 29.09 -16.15 18.36
CA ALA A 910 28.63 -16.80 19.60
C ALA A 910 29.29 -18.17 19.80
N TYR A 911 29.65 -18.86 18.71
CA TYR A 911 30.26 -20.19 18.76
C TYR A 911 31.55 -20.21 19.58
N MET A 912 32.47 -19.26 19.33
CA MET A 912 33.74 -19.17 20.06
C MET A 912 33.57 -19.07 21.58
N LEU A 913 32.50 -18.40 22.02
CA LEU A 913 32.23 -18.18 23.43
C LEU A 913 31.51 -19.37 24.10
N LYS A 914 30.76 -20.16 23.33
CA LYS A 914 30.17 -21.43 23.81
C LYS A 914 31.26 -22.44 24.20
N ASP A 915 32.34 -22.47 23.43
CA ASP A 915 33.42 -23.43 23.63
C ASP A 915 34.30 -23.15 24.84
N VAL A 916 34.13 -22.01 25.52
CA VAL A 916 34.97 -21.59 26.66
C VAL A 916 34.19 -21.38 27.95
N ILE A 917 32.93 -21.82 27.99
CA ILE A 917 32.11 -21.80 29.21
C ILE A 917 32.83 -22.64 30.28
N GLY A 918 32.99 -22.06 31.48
CA GLY A 918 33.74 -22.67 32.58
C GLY A 918 35.26 -22.62 32.45
N GLU A 919 35.82 -22.03 31.39
CA GLU A 919 37.27 -21.84 31.25
C GLU A 919 37.74 -20.47 31.76
N ASP A 920 39.04 -20.36 32.06
CA ASP A 920 39.69 -19.06 32.23
C ASP A 920 39.99 -18.44 30.86
N VAL A 921 39.26 -17.38 30.52
CA VAL A 921 39.39 -16.68 29.25
C VAL A 921 40.55 -15.68 29.21
N GLY A 922 41.22 -15.46 30.35
CA GLY A 922 42.39 -14.61 30.46
C GLY A 922 43.50 -15.01 29.49
N LYS A 923 43.69 -16.31 29.25
CA LYS A 923 44.67 -16.84 28.28
C LYS A 923 44.36 -16.45 26.83
N TYR A 924 43.08 -16.32 26.46
CA TYR A 924 42.68 -15.89 25.12
C TYR A 924 42.74 -14.37 25.00
N ILE A 925 42.29 -13.66 26.03
CA ILE A 925 42.28 -12.19 26.06
C ILE A 925 43.69 -11.60 26.00
N ASN A 926 44.65 -12.22 26.70
CA ASN A 926 46.04 -11.76 26.73
C ASN A 926 46.91 -12.33 25.60
N GLY A 927 46.32 -13.07 24.64
CA GLY A 927 47.05 -13.61 23.49
C GLY A 927 48.03 -14.73 23.84
N CYS A 928 47.76 -15.49 24.90
CA CYS A 928 48.53 -16.69 25.26
C CYS A 928 48.07 -17.92 24.46
N SER A 929 46.78 -17.96 24.10
CA SER A 929 46.15 -19.06 23.35
C SER A 929 45.11 -18.50 22.37
N SER A 930 44.70 -19.30 21.39
CA SER A 930 43.64 -18.98 20.43
C SER A 930 42.43 -19.93 20.50
N ILE A 931 41.31 -19.47 19.92
CA ILE A 931 40.07 -20.22 19.76
C ILE A 931 39.77 -20.27 18.25
N GLY A 932 39.54 -21.46 17.70
CA GLY A 932 39.25 -21.68 16.27
C GLY A 932 40.45 -22.17 15.45
N ASP A 933 40.18 -23.06 14.49
CA ASP A 933 41.19 -23.73 13.66
C ASP A 933 42.04 -22.72 12.86
N GLY A 934 43.36 -22.88 12.88
CA GLY A 934 44.29 -22.07 12.09
C GLY A 934 44.45 -20.60 12.52
N THR A 935 43.96 -20.21 13.70
CA THR A 935 44.09 -18.84 14.20
C THR A 935 45.30 -18.68 15.13
N PHE A 936 46.12 -17.65 14.88
CA PHE A 936 47.20 -17.28 15.78
C PHE A 936 46.65 -16.61 17.05
N PRO A 937 47.26 -16.83 18.23
CA PRO A 937 46.91 -16.10 19.46
C PRO A 937 46.96 -14.60 19.24
N TYR A 938 45.91 -13.91 19.69
CA TYR A 938 45.75 -12.46 19.51
C TYR A 938 45.56 -11.78 20.86
N GLU A 939 46.44 -10.84 21.17
CA GLU A 939 46.29 -10.01 22.37
C GLU A 939 45.22 -8.94 22.13
N HIS A 940 44.15 -9.01 22.92
CA HIS A 940 43.06 -8.05 22.83
C HIS A 940 43.50 -6.66 23.30
N SER A 941 42.93 -5.61 22.70
CA SER A 941 43.20 -4.24 23.11
C SER A 941 42.73 -3.99 24.56
N GLN A 942 43.30 -2.99 25.23
CA GLN A 942 42.86 -2.61 26.58
C GLN A 942 41.36 -2.28 26.61
N MET A 943 40.80 -1.78 25.51
CA MET A 943 39.37 -1.52 25.40
C MET A 943 38.53 -2.81 25.45
N ALA A 944 38.94 -3.86 24.73
CA ALA A 944 38.27 -5.15 24.78
C ALA A 944 38.40 -5.79 26.17
N LYS A 945 39.54 -5.59 26.86
CA LYS A 945 39.71 -5.99 28.27
C LYS A 945 38.73 -5.26 29.18
N ASN A 946 38.60 -3.93 29.05
CA ASN A 946 37.64 -3.13 29.83
C ASN A 946 36.18 -3.55 29.57
N LEU A 947 35.84 -3.90 28.33
CA LEU A 947 34.54 -4.45 27.96
C LEU A 947 34.28 -5.79 28.66
N ALA A 948 35.26 -6.70 28.67
CA ALA A 948 35.14 -7.96 29.38
C ALA A 948 34.90 -7.74 30.89
N TYR A 949 35.63 -6.81 31.51
CA TYR A 949 35.39 -6.43 32.91
C TYR A 949 34.00 -5.82 33.18
N SER A 950 33.31 -5.29 32.16
CA SER A 950 31.91 -4.82 32.31
C SER A 950 30.88 -5.95 32.37
N LEU A 951 31.28 -7.18 32.10
CA LEU A 951 30.45 -8.40 32.16
C LEU A 951 30.59 -9.14 33.49
N VAL A 952 31.38 -8.61 34.43
CA VAL A 952 31.61 -9.23 35.75
C VAL A 952 30.32 -9.29 36.54
N VAL A 953 29.98 -10.47 37.05
CA VAL A 953 28.81 -10.74 37.91
C VAL A 953 29.20 -11.08 39.35
N GLY A 954 30.49 -11.35 39.62
CA GLY A 954 30.95 -11.62 40.98
C GLY A 954 32.45 -11.85 41.07
N ASN A 955 32.96 -11.82 42.31
CA ASN A 955 34.34 -12.14 42.63
C ASN A 955 34.46 -13.60 43.10
N ILE A 956 35.56 -14.23 42.72
CA ILE A 956 35.90 -15.56 43.20
C ILE A 956 36.50 -15.44 44.61
N ALA A 957 36.19 -16.40 45.48
CA ALA A 957 36.75 -16.42 46.82
C ALA A 957 38.28 -16.47 46.79
N LYS A 958 38.91 -15.62 47.61
CA LYS A 958 40.37 -15.50 47.72
C LYS A 958 41.02 -16.57 48.60
N ASN A 959 40.26 -17.59 49.00
CA ASN A 959 40.64 -18.64 49.93
C ASN A 959 41.46 -19.76 49.26
N CYS A 960 42.67 -19.46 48.77
CA CYS A 960 43.55 -20.52 48.27
C CYS A 960 44.55 -20.97 49.35
N ASN A 961 44.56 -22.27 49.67
CA ASN A 961 45.39 -22.87 50.71
C ASN A 961 46.88 -23.01 50.35
N ILE A 962 47.34 -22.53 49.18
CA ILE A 962 48.73 -22.66 48.72
C ILE A 962 49.61 -21.47 49.11
N ILE A 963 49.10 -20.24 49.05
CA ILE A 963 49.85 -19.04 49.45
C ILE A 963 49.42 -18.68 50.87
N LYS A 964 50.37 -18.37 51.75
CA LYS A 964 50.09 -17.74 53.05
C LYS A 964 50.79 -16.38 53.14
N PRO A 965 50.11 -15.34 53.67
CA PRO A 965 50.78 -14.11 54.05
C PRO A 965 51.71 -14.37 55.26
N ILE A 966 52.84 -13.67 55.31
CA ILE A 966 53.78 -13.76 56.45
C ILE A 966 53.23 -12.95 57.64
N GLU A 967 52.58 -11.82 57.37
CA GLU A 967 51.89 -10.98 58.36
C GLU A 967 50.44 -10.71 57.95
N GLY A 968 49.50 -10.84 58.91
CA GLY A 968 48.05 -10.65 58.70
C GLY A 968 47.32 -11.89 58.14
N ASP A 969 45.99 -11.80 58.02
CA ASP A 969 45.14 -12.93 57.58
C ASP A 969 44.65 -12.80 56.11
N THR A 970 44.90 -11.67 55.45
CA THR A 970 44.34 -11.36 54.13
C THR A 970 45.39 -11.44 53.03
N ILE A 971 45.09 -12.19 51.96
CA ILE A 971 45.96 -12.30 50.78
C ILE A 971 45.59 -11.20 49.77
N ASP A 972 46.55 -10.33 49.41
CA ASP A 972 46.47 -9.58 48.17
C ASP A 972 46.86 -10.51 47.01
N TRP A 973 45.97 -10.61 46.02
CA TRP A 973 46.24 -11.42 44.85
C TRP A 973 47.28 -10.78 43.94
N SER A 974 47.55 -9.48 44.04
CA SER A 974 48.65 -8.83 43.33
C SER A 974 49.89 -8.79 44.24
N MET A 975 50.87 -9.62 43.91
CA MET A 975 52.06 -9.84 44.73
C MET A 975 53.32 -9.42 43.97
N THR A 976 54.34 -9.01 44.72
CA THR A 976 55.69 -8.77 44.18
C THR A 976 56.62 -9.85 44.71
N TRP A 977 57.37 -10.46 43.80
CA TRP A 977 58.28 -11.57 44.07
C TRP A 977 59.66 -11.28 43.48
N GLU A 978 60.70 -11.59 44.22
CA GLU A 978 62.10 -11.44 43.84
C GLU A 978 62.63 -12.74 43.23
N ILE A 979 63.33 -12.67 42.11
CA ILE A 979 64.03 -13.80 41.50
C ILE A 979 65.24 -14.16 42.35
N VAL A 980 65.21 -15.33 42.98
CA VAL A 980 66.35 -15.84 43.75
C VAL A 980 67.39 -16.37 42.78
N ARG A 981 66.97 -17.29 41.89
CA ARG A 981 67.84 -17.97 40.93
C ARG A 981 67.05 -18.67 39.84
N LYS A 982 67.77 -19.10 38.81
CA LYS A 982 67.27 -19.78 37.62
C LYS A 982 68.03 -21.07 37.41
N HIS A 983 67.31 -22.15 37.14
CA HIS A 983 67.89 -23.49 36.90
C HIS A 983 67.39 -24.05 35.58
N ASN A 984 68.28 -24.57 34.74
CA ASN A 984 67.87 -25.29 33.54
C ASN A 984 67.30 -26.66 33.94
N ILE A 985 66.09 -26.97 33.46
CA ILE A 985 65.38 -28.23 33.68
C ILE A 985 65.38 -29.09 32.40
N SER A 986 65.34 -28.44 31.24
CA SER A 986 65.59 -29.05 29.93
C SER A 986 66.33 -28.05 29.02
N GLN A 987 66.59 -28.40 27.76
CA GLN A 987 67.34 -27.55 26.84
C GLN A 987 66.79 -26.11 26.72
N SER A 988 65.46 -25.95 26.79
CA SER A 988 64.81 -24.64 26.67
C SER A 988 63.89 -24.30 27.85
N THR A 989 63.80 -25.14 28.89
CA THR A 989 62.93 -24.88 30.06
C THR A 989 63.75 -24.55 31.30
N VAL A 990 63.42 -23.43 31.94
CA VAL A 990 64.09 -22.91 33.14
C VAL A 990 63.10 -22.89 34.32
N CYS A 991 63.51 -23.39 35.47
CA CYS A 991 62.84 -23.15 36.74
C CYS A 991 63.31 -21.83 37.33
N VAL A 992 62.39 -20.88 37.49
CA VAL A 992 62.62 -19.59 38.15
C VAL A 992 62.11 -19.71 39.58
N GLU A 993 63.02 -19.65 40.54
CA GLU A 993 62.70 -19.67 41.97
C GLU A 993 62.53 -18.24 42.49
N LEU A 994 61.42 -18.02 43.18
CA LEU A 994 60.94 -16.71 43.58
C LEU A 994 60.72 -16.65 45.08
N ARG A 995 61.08 -15.53 45.71
CA ARG A 995 60.84 -15.26 47.13
C ARG A 995 60.05 -13.97 47.30
N SER A 996 59.21 -13.89 48.32
CA SER A 996 58.54 -12.65 48.71
C SER A 996 58.78 -12.37 50.19
N ASN A 997 58.78 -11.08 50.55
CA ASN A 997 58.87 -10.64 51.95
C ASN A 997 57.48 -10.58 52.62
N ALA A 998 56.41 -10.71 51.84
CA ALA A 998 55.03 -10.63 52.34
C ALA A 998 54.28 -11.96 52.24
N TYR A 999 54.76 -12.88 51.41
CA TYR A 999 54.07 -14.12 51.07
C TYR A 999 55.04 -15.29 51.01
N GLU A 1000 54.54 -16.47 51.36
CA GLU A 1000 55.27 -17.73 51.22
C GLU A 1000 54.34 -18.85 50.71
N VAL A 1001 54.92 -19.80 49.99
CA VAL A 1001 54.21 -21.00 49.51
C VAL A 1001 54.17 -22.05 50.62
N ARG A 1002 53.00 -22.62 50.89
CA ARG A 1002 52.85 -23.71 51.88
C ARG A 1002 53.47 -24.99 51.33
N GLU A 1003 54.36 -25.62 52.09
CA GLU A 1003 54.97 -26.90 51.70
C GLU A 1003 53.96 -28.06 51.63
N LYS A 1004 52.92 -28.02 52.48
CA LYS A 1004 51.84 -29.02 52.52
C LYS A 1004 50.47 -28.32 52.49
N PRO A 1005 50.02 -27.87 51.32
CA PRO A 1005 48.74 -27.18 51.18
C PRO A 1005 47.58 -28.13 51.53
N LYS A 1006 46.53 -27.60 52.20
CA LYS A 1006 45.31 -28.37 52.49
C LYS A 1006 44.38 -28.41 51.28
N GLY A 1007 43.78 -29.57 51.01
CA GLY A 1007 42.88 -29.78 49.87
C GLY A 1007 43.63 -29.88 48.54
N LEU A 1008 42.88 -30.05 47.45
CA LEU A 1008 43.43 -30.27 46.10
C LEU A 1008 43.11 -29.16 45.10
N GLU A 1009 42.27 -28.19 45.49
CA GLU A 1009 41.77 -27.16 44.56
C GLU A 1009 42.85 -26.27 43.96
N TRP A 1010 44.01 -26.18 44.61
CA TRP A 1010 45.15 -25.41 44.13
C TRP A 1010 45.89 -26.08 42.97
N MET A 1011 45.71 -27.39 42.77
CA MET A 1011 46.43 -28.16 41.75
C MET A 1011 46.05 -27.70 40.35
N GLY A 1012 47.06 -27.46 39.51
CA GLY A 1012 46.89 -27.00 38.14
C GLY A 1012 46.43 -25.55 37.98
N LYS A 1013 46.23 -24.80 39.09
CA LYS A 1013 46.05 -23.35 39.01
C LYS A 1013 47.32 -22.68 38.48
N HIS A 1014 47.19 -21.43 38.06
CA HIS A 1014 48.28 -20.71 37.44
C HIS A 1014 48.42 -19.30 38.01
N PHE A 1015 49.54 -18.65 37.74
CA PHE A 1015 49.77 -17.25 38.07
C PHE A 1015 49.91 -16.42 36.81
N GLN A 1016 49.30 -15.24 36.80
CA GLN A 1016 49.55 -14.23 35.78
C GLN A 1016 50.79 -13.43 36.16
N VAL A 1017 51.80 -13.41 35.31
CA VAL A 1017 52.96 -12.53 35.42
C VAL A 1017 52.72 -11.31 34.54
N GLU A 1018 52.91 -10.12 35.11
CA GLU A 1018 52.77 -8.83 34.42
C GLU A 1018 54.12 -8.12 34.36
N ALA A 1019 54.49 -7.67 33.15
CA ALA A 1019 55.72 -6.91 32.91
C ALA A 1019 55.47 -5.78 31.91
N LYS A 1020 56.15 -4.65 32.12
CA LYS A 1020 56.19 -3.55 31.15
C LYS A 1020 57.40 -3.75 30.23
N ILE A 1021 57.14 -4.09 28.97
CA ILE A 1021 58.16 -4.38 27.96
C ILE A 1021 58.03 -3.33 26.85
N GLY A 1022 58.98 -2.39 26.82
CA GLY A 1022 58.87 -1.18 26.02
C GLY A 1022 57.66 -0.33 26.45
N LEU A 1023 56.79 0.01 25.51
CA LEU A 1023 55.55 0.77 25.76
C LEU A 1023 54.35 -0.11 26.15
N ASN A 1024 54.49 -1.44 26.10
CA ASN A 1024 53.38 -2.37 26.28
C ASN A 1024 53.42 -3.05 27.65
N VAL A 1025 52.25 -3.25 28.26
CA VAL A 1025 52.09 -4.11 29.44
C VAL A 1025 51.72 -5.50 28.97
N VAL A 1026 52.64 -6.45 29.10
CA VAL A 1026 52.47 -7.85 28.67
C VAL A 1026 52.06 -8.70 29.87
N ARG A 1027 51.06 -9.56 29.69
CA ARG A 1027 50.55 -10.48 30.71
C ARG A 1027 50.60 -11.91 30.19
N ARG A 1028 51.18 -12.85 30.95
CA ARG A 1028 51.22 -14.29 30.60
C ARG A 1028 50.93 -15.14 31.82
N TYR A 1029 50.35 -16.32 31.60
CA TYR A 1029 49.97 -17.24 32.66
C TYR A 1029 50.95 -18.41 32.73
N TYR A 1030 51.36 -18.77 33.95
CA TYR A 1030 52.32 -19.84 34.23
C TYR A 1030 51.75 -20.77 35.30
N SER A 1031 51.73 -22.07 35.03
CA SER A 1031 51.20 -23.07 35.95
C SER A 1031 52.02 -23.12 37.24
N LEU A 1032 51.32 -23.22 38.36
CA LEU A 1032 51.91 -23.52 39.66
C LEU A 1032 52.37 -24.98 39.65
N VAL A 1033 53.56 -25.22 40.22
CA VAL A 1033 54.01 -26.55 40.64
C VAL A 1033 54.56 -26.44 42.06
N SER A 1034 53.86 -27.04 43.01
CA SER A 1034 54.27 -27.04 44.42
C SER A 1034 55.28 -28.14 44.72
N ALA A 1035 55.22 -29.26 44.02
CA ALA A 1035 56.12 -30.39 44.18
C ALA A 1035 57.56 -29.97 43.89
N ASN A 1036 58.47 -30.29 44.81
CA ASN A 1036 59.89 -30.15 44.56
C ASN A 1036 60.39 -31.35 43.75
N LEU A 1037 60.56 -31.16 42.43
CA LEU A 1037 60.94 -32.23 41.49
C LEU A 1037 62.27 -32.89 41.86
N TYR A 1038 63.21 -32.16 42.47
CA TYR A 1038 64.47 -32.72 42.94
C TYR A 1038 64.30 -33.58 44.20
N SER A 1039 63.53 -33.11 45.19
CA SER A 1039 63.22 -33.90 46.37
C SER A 1039 62.43 -35.15 46.01
N TRP A 1040 61.51 -35.06 45.03
CA TRP A 1040 60.76 -36.21 44.51
C TRP A 1040 61.69 -37.23 43.85
N LYS A 1041 62.64 -36.79 43.01
CA LYS A 1041 63.69 -37.66 42.46
C LYS A 1041 64.42 -38.43 43.58
N LYS A 1042 64.87 -37.74 44.64
CA LYS A 1042 65.58 -38.40 45.74
C LYS A 1042 64.73 -39.44 46.45
N GLN A 1043 63.43 -39.19 46.62
CA GLN A 1043 62.50 -40.18 47.18
C GLN A 1043 62.40 -41.42 46.27
N ILE A 1044 62.32 -41.22 44.95
CA ILE A 1044 62.30 -42.32 43.97
C ILE A 1044 63.59 -43.16 44.04
N GLU A 1045 64.76 -42.50 44.08
CA GLU A 1045 66.06 -43.17 44.18
C GLU A 1045 66.21 -43.92 45.52
N ALA A 1046 65.67 -43.37 46.61
CA ALA A 1046 65.65 -44.03 47.92
C ALA A 1046 64.79 -45.32 47.93
N GLU A 1047 63.82 -45.44 47.03
CA GLU A 1047 63.04 -46.67 46.80
C GLU A 1047 63.71 -47.65 45.83
N GLY A 1048 64.94 -47.37 45.39
CA GLY A 1048 65.69 -48.25 44.47
C GLY A 1048 65.21 -48.18 43.02
N ILE A 1049 64.39 -47.19 42.66
CA ILE A 1049 63.95 -46.97 41.27
C ILE A 1049 64.93 -46.00 40.62
N LYS A 1050 65.54 -46.41 39.50
CA LYS A 1050 66.45 -45.56 38.73
C LYS A 1050 65.66 -44.38 38.12
N CYS A 1051 66.12 -43.15 38.37
CA CYS A 1051 65.52 -41.93 37.82
C CYS A 1051 66.61 -41.09 37.12
N GLU A 1052 66.56 -41.00 35.79
CA GLU A 1052 67.58 -40.30 34.99
C GLU A 1052 67.36 -38.78 34.91
N PHE A 1053 66.35 -38.26 35.60
CA PHE A 1053 66.03 -36.83 35.63
C PHE A 1053 67.27 -36.02 36.02
N ASN A 1054 67.85 -35.30 35.05
CA ASN A 1054 69.14 -34.66 35.20
C ASN A 1054 69.02 -33.35 36.00
N ALA A 1055 69.00 -33.49 37.32
CA ALA A 1055 68.95 -32.38 38.25
C ALA A 1055 70.34 -31.84 38.65
N ALA A 1056 71.39 -32.10 37.86
CA ALA A 1056 72.77 -31.81 38.24
C ALA A 1056 73.12 -30.31 38.42
N GLN A 1057 72.19 -29.39 38.13
CA GLN A 1057 72.31 -27.95 38.46
C GLN A 1057 71.31 -27.48 39.54
N TYR A 1058 70.56 -28.38 40.17
CA TYR A 1058 69.57 -28.10 41.21
C TYR A 1058 70.19 -28.42 42.58
N ASN A 1059 70.77 -27.40 43.23
CA ASN A 1059 71.38 -27.57 44.55
C ASN A 1059 70.29 -27.82 45.62
N GLU A 1060 70.63 -28.59 46.66
CA GLU A 1060 69.72 -29.10 47.72
C GLU A 1060 68.86 -28.06 48.45
N SER A 1061 69.21 -26.78 48.40
CA SER A 1061 68.63 -25.75 49.24
C SER A 1061 67.48 -25.00 48.57
N SER A 1062 66.40 -25.66 48.14
CA SER A 1062 65.20 -24.88 47.75
C SER A 1062 64.81 -23.98 48.92
N THR A 1063 64.65 -22.69 48.67
CA THR A 1063 64.32 -21.72 49.70
C THR A 1063 62.93 -22.07 50.22
N ILE A 1064 62.82 -22.33 51.53
CA ILE A 1064 61.53 -22.59 52.20
C ILE A 1064 60.58 -21.45 51.87
N GLY A 1065 59.34 -21.78 51.51
CA GLY A 1065 58.33 -20.77 51.16
C GLY A 1065 58.47 -20.15 49.76
N SER A 1066 59.41 -20.60 48.93
CA SER A 1066 59.59 -20.08 47.56
C SER A 1066 58.50 -20.54 46.58
N LEU A 1067 58.18 -19.67 45.62
CA LEU A 1067 57.34 -19.99 44.46
C LEU A 1067 58.22 -20.40 43.29
N LYS A 1068 57.84 -21.47 42.59
CA LYS A 1068 58.59 -21.99 41.43
C LYS A 1068 57.75 -21.87 40.17
N LEU A 1069 58.29 -21.18 39.17
CA LEU A 1069 57.68 -21.11 37.83
C LEU A 1069 58.59 -21.79 36.82
N TYR A 1070 58.05 -22.75 36.08
CA TYR A 1070 58.76 -23.47 35.03
C TYR A 1070 58.43 -22.83 33.69
N ILE A 1071 59.41 -22.15 33.10
CA ILE A 1071 59.23 -21.29 31.93
C ILE A 1071 60.06 -21.84 30.78
N LYS A 1072 59.39 -22.18 29.68
CA LYS A 1072 60.07 -22.44 28.42
C LYS A 1072 60.47 -21.12 27.76
N HIS A 1073 61.77 -20.96 27.49
CA HIS A 1073 62.36 -19.82 26.82
C HIS A 1073 62.09 -19.89 25.32
N TYR A 1074 61.36 -18.90 24.83
CA TYR A 1074 61.22 -18.62 23.41
C TYR A 1074 61.96 -17.31 23.14
N PRO A 1075 63.05 -17.31 22.34
CA PRO A 1075 63.82 -16.09 22.05
C PRO A 1075 62.97 -14.94 21.49
N ASP A 1076 62.02 -15.25 20.60
CA ASP A 1076 61.07 -14.25 20.05
C ASP A 1076 59.86 -13.99 20.96
N GLY A 1077 59.79 -14.65 22.12
CA GLY A 1077 58.67 -14.59 23.05
C GLY A 1077 58.80 -13.45 24.03
N LYS A 1078 57.94 -12.42 23.91
CA LYS A 1078 57.99 -11.19 24.74
C LYS A 1078 58.25 -11.44 26.24
N MET A 1079 57.41 -12.22 26.91
CA MET A 1079 57.52 -12.44 28.36
C MET A 1079 58.59 -13.49 28.72
N SER A 1080 58.68 -14.59 27.97
CA SER A 1080 59.63 -15.66 28.27
C SER A 1080 61.07 -15.18 28.14
N ASP A 1081 61.36 -14.41 27.10
CA ASP A 1081 62.67 -13.80 26.88
C ASP A 1081 62.96 -12.72 27.93
N PHE A 1082 61.96 -11.87 28.24
CA PHE A 1082 62.08 -10.86 29.31
C PHE A 1082 62.45 -11.51 30.65
N ILE A 1083 61.70 -12.53 31.09
CA ILE A 1083 61.99 -13.21 32.37
C ILE A 1083 63.34 -13.93 32.29
N TYR A 1084 63.68 -14.56 31.16
CA TYR A 1084 64.95 -15.27 30.97
C TYR A 1084 66.17 -14.33 31.14
N ASN A 1085 66.06 -13.08 30.69
CA ASN A 1085 67.16 -12.10 30.73
C ASN A 1085 67.23 -11.26 32.03
N LEU A 1086 66.28 -11.38 32.96
CA LEU A 1086 66.35 -10.66 34.24
C LEU A 1086 67.48 -11.18 35.16
N ASP A 1087 68.20 -10.30 35.84
CA ASP A 1087 69.20 -10.73 36.83
C ASP A 1087 68.55 -11.31 38.09
N SER A 1088 69.29 -12.12 38.85
CA SER A 1088 68.95 -12.44 40.24
C SER A 1088 68.72 -11.15 41.03
N ASN A 1089 67.81 -11.18 41.99
CA ASN A 1089 67.28 -10.05 42.77
C ASN A 1089 66.32 -9.10 42.02
N SER A 1090 66.07 -9.34 40.73
CA SER A 1090 65.01 -8.60 40.01
C SER A 1090 63.63 -8.97 40.54
N THR A 1091 62.74 -7.99 40.66
CA THR A 1091 61.35 -8.22 41.09
C THR A 1091 60.40 -8.38 39.91
N ILE A 1092 59.47 -9.32 40.02
CA ILE A 1092 58.36 -9.51 39.07
C ILE A 1092 57.01 -9.36 39.78
N LYS A 1093 56.02 -8.84 39.06
CA LYS A 1093 54.63 -8.74 39.54
C LYS A 1093 53.86 -9.99 39.13
N ILE A 1094 53.27 -10.63 40.13
CA ILE A 1094 52.55 -11.88 39.97
C ILE A 1094 51.14 -11.73 40.52
N LYS A 1095 50.15 -12.26 39.81
CA LYS A 1095 48.76 -12.29 40.23
C LYS A 1095 48.23 -13.71 40.30
N GLY A 1096 47.61 -14.10 41.42
CA GLY A 1096 46.95 -15.39 41.56
C GLY A 1096 47.06 -16.04 42.94
N PRO A 1097 46.80 -17.36 43.05
CA PRO A 1097 46.56 -18.30 41.95
C PRO A 1097 45.19 -18.11 41.29
N LEU A 1098 45.17 -18.21 39.95
CA LEU A 1098 44.02 -17.96 39.06
C LEU A 1098 43.58 -19.25 38.35
N GLY A 1099 42.38 -19.19 37.79
CA GLY A 1099 41.78 -20.24 37.00
C GLY A 1099 41.28 -21.44 37.81
N PRO A 1100 40.43 -22.29 37.21
CA PRO A 1100 39.85 -23.44 37.89
C PRO A 1100 40.86 -24.58 38.11
N GLY A 1101 42.01 -24.56 37.43
CA GLY A 1101 43.00 -25.63 37.51
C GLY A 1101 42.40 -26.99 37.17
N LEU A 1102 42.76 -28.02 37.93
CA LEU A 1102 42.16 -29.34 37.78
C LEU A 1102 40.72 -29.42 38.35
N ALA A 1103 40.29 -28.40 39.10
CA ALA A 1103 39.00 -28.29 39.79
C ALA A 1103 38.67 -29.49 40.71
N LEU A 1104 39.68 -30.05 41.37
CA LEU A 1104 39.55 -31.21 42.25
C LEU A 1104 39.34 -30.75 43.70
N THR A 1105 38.24 -31.18 44.32
CA THR A 1105 38.02 -31.03 45.77
C THR A 1105 38.59 -32.22 46.55
N GLN A 1106 38.51 -33.42 45.97
CA GLN A 1106 39.06 -34.68 46.47
C GLN A 1106 39.41 -35.61 45.30
N LEU A 1107 40.30 -36.58 45.50
CA LEU A 1107 40.49 -37.69 44.57
C LEU A 1107 39.39 -38.72 44.83
N SER A 1108 38.54 -38.98 43.85
CA SER A 1108 37.45 -39.96 43.93
C SER A 1108 37.66 -41.09 42.93
N SER A 1109 37.12 -42.27 43.23
CA SER A 1109 37.12 -43.41 42.30
C SER A 1109 36.49 -43.01 40.97
N GLY A 1110 37.13 -43.38 39.86
CA GLY A 1110 36.73 -42.96 38.52
C GLY A 1110 37.89 -42.90 37.54
N LEU A 1111 37.53 -42.85 36.25
CA LEU A 1111 38.47 -42.71 35.14
C LEU A 1111 38.68 -41.23 34.79
N TYR A 1112 39.94 -40.79 34.81
CA TYR A 1112 40.37 -39.44 34.46
C TYR A 1112 41.34 -39.48 33.29
N LEU A 1113 41.22 -38.50 32.39
CA LEU A 1113 42.10 -38.38 31.22
C LEU A 1113 42.86 -37.06 31.28
N GLY A 1114 44.18 -37.11 31.14
CA GLY A 1114 45.06 -35.95 31.04
C GLY A 1114 45.80 -35.95 29.70
N PHE A 1115 45.82 -34.81 29.03
CA PHE A 1115 46.52 -34.63 27.77
C PHE A 1115 47.45 -33.42 27.91
N ALA A 1116 48.75 -33.68 27.84
CA ALA A 1116 49.81 -32.71 28.04
C ALA A 1116 50.73 -32.64 26.81
N ALA A 1117 51.03 -31.43 26.35
CA ALA A 1117 52.07 -31.19 25.35
C ALA A 1117 53.06 -30.12 25.81
N GLY A 1118 54.36 -30.46 25.81
CA GLY A 1118 55.43 -29.59 26.27
C GLY A 1118 55.25 -29.16 27.74
N THR A 1119 55.29 -27.86 28.00
CA THR A 1119 55.03 -27.29 29.35
C THR A 1119 53.61 -27.54 29.85
N GLY A 1120 52.70 -28.05 29.01
CA GLY A 1120 51.37 -28.51 29.44
C GLY A 1120 51.40 -29.70 30.41
N ILE A 1121 52.56 -30.30 30.66
CA ILE A 1121 52.75 -31.33 31.71
C ILE A 1121 52.63 -30.74 33.13
N LEU A 1122 52.95 -29.45 33.32
CA LEU A 1122 53.09 -28.83 34.65
C LEU A 1122 51.85 -28.96 35.54
N PRO A 1123 50.61 -28.73 35.07
CA PRO A 1123 49.41 -28.87 35.91
C PRO A 1123 49.21 -30.27 36.50
N PHE A 1124 49.83 -31.29 35.91
CA PHE A 1124 49.68 -32.69 36.31
C PHE A 1124 50.75 -33.18 37.27
N LEU A 1125 51.85 -32.44 37.44
CA LEU A 1125 52.98 -32.88 38.27
C LEU A 1125 52.61 -32.97 39.76
N ASP A 1126 51.83 -32.02 40.27
CA ASP A 1126 51.35 -32.07 41.67
C ASP A 1126 50.36 -33.21 41.90
N LEU A 1127 49.50 -33.51 40.91
CA LEU A 1127 48.59 -34.64 40.99
C LEU A 1127 49.35 -35.97 40.97
N ALA A 1128 50.33 -36.13 40.07
CA ALA A 1128 51.18 -37.30 40.02
C ALA A 1128 52.03 -37.45 41.30
N TYR A 1129 52.54 -36.35 41.86
CA TYR A 1129 53.23 -36.38 43.15
C TYR A 1129 52.29 -36.78 44.30
N SER A 1130 51.01 -36.37 44.25
CA SER A 1130 50.02 -36.83 45.22
C SER A 1130 49.76 -38.33 45.11
N ILE A 1131 49.78 -38.90 43.90
CA ILE A 1131 49.70 -40.36 43.68
C ILE A 1131 50.97 -41.05 44.22
N TRP A 1132 52.15 -40.48 43.97
CA TRP A 1132 53.43 -40.99 44.50
C TRP A 1132 53.44 -41.12 46.04
N ASN A 1133 52.76 -40.20 46.72
CA ASN A 1133 52.60 -40.19 48.18
C ASN A 1133 51.39 -41.01 48.68
N ASP A 1134 50.81 -41.87 47.84
CA ASP A 1134 49.70 -42.78 48.19
C ASP A 1134 48.42 -42.07 48.68
N HIS A 1135 48.12 -40.88 48.16
CA HIS A 1135 46.90 -40.15 48.51
C HIS A 1135 45.70 -40.47 47.58
N ALA A 1136 45.87 -41.31 46.57
CA ALA A 1136 44.80 -41.69 45.63
C ALA A 1136 44.02 -42.91 46.18
N PRO A 1137 42.67 -42.87 46.24
CA PRO A 1137 41.90 -44.00 46.74
C PRO A 1137 41.81 -45.13 45.71
N THR A 1138 41.52 -46.34 46.20
CA THR A 1138 41.22 -47.50 45.35
C THR A 1138 40.15 -47.18 44.31
N GLY A 1139 40.46 -47.45 43.04
CA GLY A 1139 39.56 -47.22 41.89
C GLY A 1139 39.72 -45.86 41.21
N PHE A 1140 40.54 -44.95 41.76
CA PHE A 1140 41.01 -43.78 41.00
C PHE A 1140 41.99 -44.22 39.92
N CYS A 1141 41.83 -43.75 38.69
CA CYS A 1141 42.74 -44.03 37.59
C CYS A 1141 42.91 -42.82 36.68
N LEU A 1142 44.15 -42.35 36.50
CA LEU A 1142 44.54 -41.28 35.58
C LEU A 1142 45.30 -41.86 34.38
N PHE A 1143 44.74 -41.70 33.18
CA PHE A 1143 45.49 -41.88 31.93
C PHE A 1143 46.09 -40.54 31.50
N LEU A 1144 47.41 -40.42 31.53
CA LEU A 1144 48.14 -39.21 31.22
C LEU A 1144 48.94 -39.38 29.93
N TYR A 1145 48.52 -38.70 28.87
CA TYR A 1145 49.24 -38.62 27.61
C TYR A 1145 50.16 -37.42 27.61
N VAL A 1146 51.45 -37.64 27.40
CA VAL A 1146 52.46 -36.58 27.43
C VAL A 1146 53.21 -36.56 26.10
N SER A 1147 53.23 -35.41 25.44
CA SER A 1147 53.90 -35.22 24.15
C SER A 1147 55.00 -34.16 24.19
N PHE A 1148 56.17 -34.47 23.63
CA PHE A 1148 57.29 -33.54 23.47
C PHE A 1148 57.85 -33.59 22.04
N ARG A 1149 58.45 -32.47 21.58
CA ARG A 1149 59.08 -32.40 20.24
C ARG A 1149 60.40 -33.16 20.14
N SER A 1150 61.12 -33.31 21.25
CA SER A 1150 62.39 -34.03 21.29
C SER A 1150 62.66 -34.48 22.73
N LYS A 1151 63.57 -35.45 22.87
CA LYS A 1151 64.02 -35.92 24.18
C LYS A 1151 64.76 -34.84 24.98
N SER A 1152 65.49 -33.96 24.30
CA SER A 1152 66.22 -32.83 24.93
C SER A 1152 65.29 -31.75 25.52
N GLU A 1153 64.06 -31.68 25.03
CA GLU A 1153 63.02 -30.75 25.47
C GLU A 1153 62.17 -31.31 26.62
N ALA A 1154 62.16 -32.64 26.77
CA ALA A 1154 61.34 -33.34 27.75
C ALA A 1154 61.87 -33.15 29.19
N PHE A 1155 60.95 -33.11 30.15
CA PHE A 1155 61.26 -33.09 31.57
C PHE A 1155 60.13 -33.74 32.38
N GLY A 1156 60.45 -34.24 33.58
CA GLY A 1156 59.49 -34.88 34.48
C GLY A 1156 58.98 -36.26 34.03
N LEU A 1157 59.37 -36.76 32.84
CA LEU A 1157 58.95 -38.06 32.32
C LEU A 1157 59.36 -39.21 33.25
N ASP A 1158 60.63 -39.25 33.69
CA ASP A 1158 61.13 -40.30 34.58
C ASP A 1158 60.40 -40.32 35.95
N LEU A 1159 59.92 -39.15 36.42
CA LEU A 1159 59.15 -39.04 37.65
C LEU A 1159 57.76 -39.68 37.47
N LEU A 1160 57.13 -39.44 36.32
CA LEU A 1160 55.84 -40.03 35.97
C LEU A 1160 55.95 -41.54 35.75
N GLU A 1161 56.98 -42.00 35.05
CA GLU A 1161 57.24 -43.44 34.83
C GLU A 1161 57.52 -44.18 36.15
N ALA A 1162 58.32 -43.59 37.04
CA ALA A 1162 58.55 -44.14 38.38
C ALA A 1162 57.25 -44.23 39.19
N THR A 1163 56.40 -43.20 39.09
CA THR A 1163 55.10 -43.18 39.76
C THR A 1163 54.15 -44.24 39.22
N GLN A 1164 54.08 -44.41 37.90
CA GLN A 1164 53.33 -45.50 37.28
C GLN A 1164 53.88 -46.87 37.70
N LYS A 1165 55.21 -47.05 37.76
CA LYS A 1165 55.81 -48.32 38.17
C LYS A 1165 55.39 -48.73 39.58
N LYS A 1166 55.28 -47.76 40.48
CA LYS A 1166 54.83 -47.96 41.87
C LYS A 1166 53.30 -48.10 41.99
N PHE A 1167 52.55 -47.29 41.25
CA PHE A 1167 51.09 -47.18 41.31
C PHE A 1167 50.41 -47.40 39.96
N SER A 1168 50.66 -48.56 39.34
CA SER A 1168 50.25 -48.87 37.96
C SER A 1168 48.73 -48.94 37.74
N THR A 1169 47.96 -49.09 38.81
CA THR A 1169 46.49 -49.03 38.77
C THR A 1169 45.94 -47.60 38.87
N HIS A 1170 46.70 -46.69 39.48
CA HIS A 1170 46.28 -45.30 39.70
C HIS A 1170 46.77 -44.34 38.61
N LEU A 1171 47.92 -44.63 37.98
CA LEU A 1171 48.51 -43.80 36.93
C LEU A 1171 48.99 -44.67 35.75
N VAL A 1172 48.51 -44.34 34.56
CA VAL A 1172 48.95 -44.90 33.29
C VAL A 1172 49.43 -43.75 32.40
N VAL A 1173 50.69 -43.77 32.02
CA VAL A 1173 51.38 -42.70 31.28
C VAL A 1173 51.71 -43.20 29.89
N HIS A 1174 51.35 -42.41 28.89
CA HIS A 1174 51.69 -42.63 27.50
C HIS A 1174 52.59 -41.49 27.01
N ILE A 1175 53.82 -41.81 26.66
CA ILE A 1175 54.83 -40.83 26.28
C ILE A 1175 55.02 -40.86 24.77
N ASN A 1176 54.89 -39.70 24.13
CA ASN A 1176 55.11 -39.53 22.71
C ASN A 1176 56.19 -38.46 22.47
N ILE A 1177 57.31 -38.87 21.89
CA ILE A 1177 58.40 -37.96 21.49
C ILE A 1177 58.54 -38.07 19.97
N ASP A 1178 58.61 -36.93 19.26
CA ASP A 1178 58.80 -36.97 17.81
C ASP A 1178 60.08 -37.77 17.46
N GLY A 1179 59.93 -38.86 16.69
CA GLY A 1179 61.01 -39.76 16.29
C GLY A 1179 61.17 -41.03 17.14
N GLU A 1180 60.75 -41.03 18.42
CA GLU A 1180 60.78 -42.19 19.32
C GLU A 1180 59.35 -42.51 19.80
N ARG A 1181 58.69 -43.45 19.12
CA ARG A 1181 57.27 -43.78 19.37
C ARG A 1181 57.13 -44.92 20.36
N ILE A 1182 57.21 -44.65 21.66
CA ILE A 1182 56.87 -45.62 22.69
C ILE A 1182 55.35 -45.56 22.93
N GLY A 1183 54.57 -46.35 22.19
CA GLY A 1183 53.11 -46.46 22.37
C GLY A 1183 52.22 -45.85 21.28
N GLY A 1184 52.79 -45.26 20.21
CA GLY A 1184 52.04 -44.74 19.05
C GLY A 1184 51.50 -43.31 19.22
N LYS A 1185 51.09 -42.67 18.11
CA LYS A 1185 50.45 -41.34 18.13
C LYS A 1185 49.03 -41.52 18.65
N ILE A 1186 48.60 -40.63 19.56
CA ILE A 1186 47.22 -40.69 20.01
C ILE A 1186 46.23 -40.54 18.85
N ASN A 1187 45.26 -41.45 18.82
CA ASN A 1187 44.23 -41.54 17.81
C ASN A 1187 42.89 -41.97 18.44
N ASP A 1188 41.82 -41.87 17.65
CA ASP A 1188 40.47 -42.21 18.08
C ASP A 1188 40.35 -43.65 18.60
N ASP A 1189 41.03 -44.62 17.98
CA ASP A 1189 40.92 -46.04 18.36
C ASP A 1189 41.57 -46.33 19.72
N MET A 1190 42.72 -45.71 20.01
CA MET A 1190 43.38 -45.82 21.30
C MET A 1190 42.57 -45.15 22.40
N LEU A 1191 41.98 -43.98 22.13
CA LEU A 1191 41.10 -43.32 23.10
C LEU A 1191 39.83 -44.16 23.34
N ARG A 1192 39.23 -44.71 22.28
CA ARG A 1192 38.05 -45.58 22.35
C ARG A 1192 38.31 -46.84 23.17
N SER A 1193 39.47 -47.48 23.00
CA SER A 1193 39.81 -48.70 23.75
C SER A 1193 40.06 -48.43 25.24
N GLN A 1194 40.62 -47.27 25.59
CA GLN A 1194 40.89 -46.89 26.98
C GLN A 1194 39.65 -46.37 27.72
N VAL A 1195 38.80 -45.62 27.03
CA VAL A 1195 37.50 -45.19 27.56
C VAL A 1195 36.58 -46.40 27.73
N GLY A 1196 36.50 -47.27 26.72
CA GLY A 1196 35.66 -48.47 26.74
C GLY A 1196 34.20 -48.15 27.09
N SER A 1197 33.56 -49.01 27.91
CA SER A 1197 32.25 -48.74 28.53
C SER A 1197 32.34 -47.95 29.85
N ARG A 1198 33.55 -47.57 30.29
CA ARG A 1198 33.77 -46.88 31.55
C ARG A 1198 33.47 -45.40 31.36
N GLY A 1199 32.53 -44.86 32.14
CA GLY A 1199 32.25 -43.43 32.12
C GLY A 1199 33.48 -42.61 32.53
N VAL A 1200 33.85 -41.61 31.73
CA VAL A 1200 34.92 -40.67 32.07
C VAL A 1200 34.40 -39.64 33.09
N SER A 1201 35.16 -39.44 34.15
CA SER A 1201 34.85 -38.48 35.22
C SER A 1201 35.22 -37.06 34.80
N ARG A 1202 36.44 -36.88 34.31
CA ARG A 1202 36.93 -35.59 33.79
C ARG A 1202 38.07 -35.77 32.79
N VAL A 1203 38.18 -34.81 31.89
CA VAL A 1203 39.25 -34.70 30.91
C VAL A 1203 39.96 -33.36 31.08
N TRP A 1204 41.28 -33.36 31.16
CA TRP A 1204 42.11 -32.16 31.20
C TRP A 1204 43.03 -32.11 30.00
N VAL A 1205 43.12 -30.94 29.37
CA VAL A 1205 43.95 -30.73 28.17
C VAL A 1205 44.81 -29.49 28.38
N CYS A 1206 46.13 -29.62 28.25
CA CYS A 1206 47.05 -28.50 28.37
C CYS A 1206 48.21 -28.63 27.37
N GLY A 1207 48.50 -27.54 26.66
CA GLY A 1207 49.48 -27.52 25.59
C GLY A 1207 49.26 -26.35 24.63
N PRO A 1208 49.97 -26.34 23.49
CA PRO A 1208 49.77 -25.33 22.44
C PRO A 1208 48.33 -25.34 21.92
N SER A 1209 47.82 -24.19 21.45
CA SER A 1209 46.41 -24.05 21.05
C SER A 1209 45.96 -25.10 20.02
N GLY A 1210 46.78 -25.41 19.03
CA GLY A 1210 46.49 -26.46 18.04
C GLY A 1210 46.34 -27.87 18.65
N PHE A 1211 47.17 -28.20 19.65
CA PHE A 1211 47.06 -29.46 20.38
C PHE A 1211 45.77 -29.51 21.21
N ASN A 1212 45.48 -28.44 21.97
CA ASN A 1212 44.29 -28.41 22.83
C ASN A 1212 42.99 -28.58 22.03
N ARG A 1213 42.92 -27.97 20.84
CA ARG A 1213 41.74 -28.07 19.97
C ARG A 1213 41.61 -29.43 19.30
N TRP A 1214 42.72 -29.97 18.79
CA TRP A 1214 42.74 -31.31 18.21
C TRP A 1214 42.26 -32.36 19.22
N ILE A 1215 42.79 -32.33 20.45
CA ILE A 1215 42.36 -33.24 21.52
C ILE A 1215 40.91 -32.98 21.93
N GLY A 1216 40.50 -31.72 22.13
CA GLY A 1216 39.12 -31.40 22.51
C GLY A 1216 38.11 -31.99 21.52
N LYS A 1217 38.34 -31.80 20.21
CA LYS A 1217 37.51 -32.37 19.15
C LYS A 1217 37.52 -33.90 19.15
N MET A 1218 38.70 -34.52 19.31
CA MET A 1218 38.86 -35.97 19.38
C MET A 1218 38.18 -36.59 20.61
N VAL A 1219 38.11 -35.87 21.73
CA VAL A 1219 37.40 -36.32 22.94
C VAL A 1219 35.88 -36.24 22.74
N GLU A 1220 35.39 -35.17 22.12
CA GLU A 1220 33.97 -35.00 21.80
C GLU A 1220 33.45 -36.04 20.79
N THR A 1221 34.25 -36.43 19.79
CA THR A 1221 33.89 -37.49 18.83
C THR A 1221 33.72 -38.86 19.49
N GLN A 1222 34.27 -39.07 20.69
CA GLN A 1222 34.05 -40.27 21.51
C GLN A 1222 32.79 -40.19 22.40
N GLY A 1223 31.97 -39.15 22.26
CA GLY A 1223 30.73 -38.98 23.04
C GLY A 1223 30.94 -38.48 24.47
N ILE A 1224 32.14 -38.01 24.81
CA ILE A 1224 32.41 -37.36 26.10
C ILE A 1224 31.84 -35.94 26.03
N SER A 1225 30.95 -35.60 26.97
CA SER A 1225 30.31 -34.29 26.99
C SER A 1225 31.31 -33.16 27.27
N ARG A 1226 31.15 -32.02 26.59
CA ARG A 1226 32.04 -30.84 26.69
C ARG A 1226 32.22 -30.36 28.13
N GLU A 1227 31.18 -30.46 28.95
CA GLU A 1227 31.18 -30.07 30.37
C GLU A 1227 32.17 -30.86 31.23
N LYS A 1228 32.63 -32.03 30.76
CA LYS A 1228 33.67 -32.84 31.41
C LYS A 1228 35.07 -32.50 30.93
N VAL A 1229 35.22 -31.67 29.90
CA VAL A 1229 36.49 -31.34 29.26
C VAL A 1229 36.95 -29.96 29.71
N MET A 1230 38.13 -29.89 30.33
CA MET A 1230 38.74 -28.65 30.78
C MET A 1230 40.02 -28.39 30.01
N ILE A 1231 40.07 -27.29 29.27
CA ILE A 1231 41.31 -26.81 28.66
C ILE A 1231 41.97 -25.89 29.67
N LEU A 1232 43.18 -26.25 30.12
CA LEU A 1232 43.95 -25.53 31.14
C LEU A 1232 44.65 -24.31 30.56
#